data_AF-A0A8K0H234-F1
#
_entry.id   AF-A0A8K0H234-F1
#
_cell.length_a   1.000
_cell.length_b   1.000
_cell.length_c   1.000
_cell.angle_alpha   90.00
_cell.angle_beta   90.00
_cell.angle_gamma   90.00
#
_symmetry.space_group_name_H-M   'P 1'
#
loop_
_entity.id
_entity.type
_entity.pdbx_description
1 polymer ?
#
loop_
_entity_poly.entity_id
_entity_poly.type
_entity_poly.pdbx_seq_one_letter_code
_entity_poly.pdbx_strand_id
1 'polypeptide(L)'
;MMEFSIGSGGSEQEASNSRKGKKSYHRHTTHQIQQLEAKKVVIRAEAQNERSDNTILRAENERIQCENLAIKEALKNVICPSCGGPPFGEEERQRSLQKLQLENAQLKDEHEKVSNLLAKYIGKPIESIATVQAIPLELLSPGNNSMNQGIGTTTPGLDLDLSSGGAHSFGNLNNGANIPTYHFRAIPDLEKALMSETATGAMDELVRLLQIDDPLWIKSPADGRYSLHRDTYDNIFPRANHFKTSSARFESSKDSAVVILNAMHLVEMFLDSNKWSDLFPSIITKAKTVQVLENGMLGSRNGALQLMYQQMHMLSPLVPQREFYVLRNCQQIDEGVWVIADVSYDFSNVDPNISHSRAWKLPSGCLIQEMPNGCSKVTWVEHVEVDDKTQTHRLYRDLICNTIAYGAERWVATLQRMSERIAYSLSESAPPCEFGVIASSQGRRSVMQLSHRMVKNFCEMLSMAGKLDFPQLSEVNNSGVRVSVRNSIEVGQPCGLIVSAATSLWLPLSPQTVFNFFRDEKNRLEWDVLSNSNQVNEIAHISIGAHPGNCISIIRPFIPTENNMVMLQETCIDSLGSMLIYAPIDIPALTMAIKGENPITIPVLPSGFIISSDGRSDHNTTTSATPGSSVSSSSNNVIAGKSSSSSGSLLTVAFQILVSSPNASKQLNMESVATVNTLISSTVQRIKAALNCSNLD
;
A
#
# COMPACT_ATOMS: atom_id res chain seq x y z
N MET A 1 -22.42 -6.11 -75.33
CA MET A 1 -23.27 -6.79 -76.32
C MET A 1 -24.55 -7.17 -75.60
N MET A 2 -25.66 -6.53 -75.98
CA MET A 2 -27.07 -6.85 -75.66
C MET A 2 -27.54 -6.85 -74.20
N GLU A 3 -28.75 -6.42 -73.82
CA GLU A 3 -29.80 -5.53 -74.35
C GLU A 3 -30.98 -5.66 -73.34
N PHE A 4 -31.73 -4.57 -73.09
CA PHE A 4 -33.21 -4.51 -72.88
C PHE A 4 -33.84 -5.20 -71.63
N SER A 5 -34.99 -4.81 -71.06
CA SER A 5 -35.89 -3.64 -71.15
C SER A 5 -37.07 -3.82 -70.17
N ILE A 6 -37.60 -2.68 -69.68
CA ILE A 6 -39.04 -2.29 -69.60
C ILE A 6 -40.04 -3.04 -68.68
N GLY A 7 -40.84 -2.23 -67.97
CA GLY A 7 -42.30 -2.42 -67.81
C GLY A 7 -42.76 -2.57 -66.34
N SER A 8 -43.29 -1.55 -65.65
CA SER A 8 -44.51 -0.72 -65.84
C SER A 8 -45.83 -1.43 -65.50
N GLY A 9 -46.65 -0.78 -64.66
CA GLY A 9 -48.12 -0.88 -64.74
C GLY A 9 -48.86 -1.25 -63.44
N GLY A 10 -49.80 -0.41 -63.02
CA GLY A 10 -50.84 -0.75 -62.04
C GLY A 10 -51.49 0.44 -61.33
N SER A 11 -52.42 1.11 -61.99
CA SER A 11 -53.21 2.28 -61.58
C SER A 11 -54.54 1.90 -60.87
N GLU A 12 -55.03 2.77 -59.96
CA GLU A 12 -56.41 3.34 -59.82
C GLU A 12 -57.01 2.95 -58.44
N GLN A 13 -57.81 3.73 -57.68
CA GLN A 13 -58.74 4.84 -57.96
C GLN A 13 -59.16 5.55 -56.62
N GLU A 14 -59.43 6.87 -56.70
CA GLU A 14 -60.38 7.81 -56.01
C GLU A 14 -60.89 7.54 -54.54
N ALA A 15 -61.18 8.52 -53.66
CA ALA A 15 -61.84 9.82 -53.83
C ALA A 15 -61.66 10.83 -52.64
N SER A 16 -61.68 12.12 -52.99
CA SER A 16 -62.13 13.37 -52.31
C SER A 16 -62.16 13.57 -50.78
N ASN A 17 -61.44 14.59 -50.26
CA ASN A 17 -62.03 15.84 -49.72
C ASN A 17 -61.01 16.93 -49.30
N SER A 18 -61.50 18.17 -49.20
CA SER A 18 -60.84 19.49 -49.34
C SER A 18 -59.92 20.04 -48.22
N ARG A 19 -58.86 20.81 -48.57
CA ARG A 19 -58.64 22.26 -48.29
C ARG A 19 -57.18 22.72 -48.52
N LYS A 20 -57.04 23.99 -48.93
CA LYS A 20 -55.87 24.71 -49.48
C LYS A 20 -54.69 24.91 -48.51
N GLY A 21 -53.46 24.89 -49.04
CA GLY A 21 -52.28 25.50 -48.41
C GLY A 21 -51.13 25.69 -49.42
N LYS A 22 -50.84 26.93 -49.84
CA LYS A 22 -49.70 27.28 -50.71
C LYS A 22 -48.38 27.03 -49.95
N LYS A 23 -47.44 26.26 -50.53
CA LYS A 23 -46.08 26.09 -49.98
C LYS A 23 -45.28 27.39 -50.15
N SER A 24 -44.84 27.98 -49.04
CA SER A 24 -43.93 29.13 -48.99
C SER A 24 -42.48 28.63 -48.91
N TYR A 25 -41.62 29.03 -49.85
CA TYR A 25 -40.20 28.74 -49.80
C TYR A 25 -39.49 29.81 -48.93
N HIS A 26 -38.96 29.39 -47.79
CA HIS A 26 -38.11 30.25 -46.96
C HIS A 26 -36.70 30.33 -47.56
N ARG A 27 -36.22 31.54 -47.84
CA ARG A 27 -34.85 31.80 -48.30
C ARG A 27 -33.97 31.98 -47.06
N HIS A 28 -32.92 31.16 -46.93
CA HIS A 28 -31.97 31.26 -45.81
C HIS A 28 -31.29 32.62 -45.78
N THR A 29 -31.11 33.18 -44.57
CA THR A 29 -30.38 34.44 -44.37
C THR A 29 -28.87 34.22 -44.49
N THR A 30 -28.12 35.27 -44.84
CA THR A 30 -26.66 35.20 -45.06
C THR A 30 -25.90 34.62 -43.86
N HIS A 31 -26.37 34.90 -42.63
CA HIS A 31 -25.81 34.35 -41.40
C HIS A 31 -26.06 32.83 -41.23
N GLN A 32 -27.23 32.33 -41.65
CA GLN A 32 -27.53 30.89 -41.64
C GLN A 32 -26.66 30.13 -42.66
N ILE A 33 -26.36 30.77 -43.81
CA ILE A 33 -25.48 30.20 -44.83
C ILE A 33 -24.04 30.09 -44.28
N GLN A 34 -23.52 31.12 -43.63
CA GLN A 34 -22.19 31.08 -43.00
C GLN A 34 -22.08 30.03 -41.88
N GLN A 35 -23.11 29.86 -41.05
CA GLN A 35 -23.12 28.80 -40.02
C GLN A 35 -23.15 27.39 -40.63
N LEU A 36 -23.87 27.19 -41.73
CA LEU A 36 -23.90 25.91 -42.44
C LEU A 36 -22.57 25.61 -43.13
N GLU A 37 -21.89 26.62 -43.66
CA GLU A 37 -20.54 26.48 -44.23
C GLU A 37 -19.50 26.15 -43.16
N ALA A 38 -19.54 26.82 -42.00
CA ALA A 38 -18.67 26.52 -40.87
C ALA A 38 -18.87 25.08 -40.35
N LYS A 39 -20.13 24.65 -40.19
CA LYS A 39 -20.44 23.25 -39.82
C LYS A 39 -19.95 22.25 -40.86
N LYS A 40 -20.06 22.56 -42.15
CA LYS A 40 -19.51 21.70 -43.23
C LYS A 40 -17.99 21.57 -43.16
N VAL A 41 -17.28 22.63 -42.78
CA VAL A 41 -15.82 22.60 -42.62
C VAL A 41 -15.41 21.72 -41.44
N VAL A 42 -16.09 21.84 -40.29
CA VAL A 42 -15.84 21.00 -39.10
C VAL A 42 -16.09 19.53 -39.41
N ILE A 43 -17.23 19.20 -40.03
CA ILE A 43 -17.56 17.81 -40.41
C ILE A 43 -16.52 17.24 -41.39
N ARG A 44 -15.98 18.07 -42.30
CA ARG A 44 -14.90 17.63 -43.20
C ARG A 44 -13.59 17.36 -42.45
N ALA A 45 -13.26 18.18 -41.46
CA ALA A 45 -12.05 18.01 -40.66
C ALA A 45 -12.14 16.74 -39.79
N GLU A 46 -13.28 16.51 -39.13
CA GLU A 46 -13.56 15.30 -38.35
C GLU A 46 -13.50 14.05 -39.23
N ALA A 47 -14.15 14.05 -40.40
CA ALA A 47 -14.10 12.93 -41.34
C ALA A 47 -12.69 12.66 -41.90
N GLN A 48 -11.84 13.69 -42.00
CA GLN A 48 -10.45 13.53 -42.43
C GLN A 48 -9.57 12.97 -41.30
N ASN A 49 -9.82 13.39 -40.05
CA ASN A 49 -9.14 12.86 -38.87
C ASN A 49 -9.47 11.38 -38.66
N GLU A 50 -10.76 11.02 -38.71
CA GLU A 50 -11.25 9.64 -38.62
C GLU A 50 -10.63 8.74 -39.69
N ARG A 51 -10.44 9.25 -40.92
CA ARG A 51 -9.75 8.50 -41.99
C ARG A 51 -8.28 8.29 -41.67
N SER A 52 -7.60 9.27 -41.09
CA SER A 52 -6.18 9.13 -40.69
C SER A 52 -6.03 8.12 -39.56
N ASP A 53 -6.90 8.18 -38.55
CA ASP A 53 -6.92 7.25 -37.42
C ASP A 53 -7.21 5.83 -37.88
N ASN A 54 -8.18 5.65 -38.79
CA ASN A 54 -8.48 4.34 -39.36
C ASN A 54 -7.31 3.75 -40.15
N THR A 55 -6.49 4.60 -40.79
CA THR A 55 -5.30 4.15 -41.53
C THR A 55 -4.21 3.68 -40.58
N ILE A 56 -4.00 4.40 -39.47
CA ILE A 56 -3.05 4.00 -38.41
C ILE A 56 -3.50 2.69 -37.75
N LEU A 57 -4.79 2.57 -37.42
CA LEU A 57 -5.35 1.35 -36.81
C LEU A 57 -5.24 0.13 -37.72
N ARG A 58 -5.35 0.29 -39.04
CA ARG A 58 -5.12 -0.81 -39.99
C ARG A 58 -3.66 -1.23 -40.03
N ALA A 59 -2.73 -0.29 -40.06
CA ALA A 59 -1.30 -0.58 -40.03
C ALA A 59 -0.89 -1.32 -38.73
N GLU A 60 -1.46 -0.91 -37.59
CA GLU A 60 -1.22 -1.57 -36.31
C GLU A 60 -1.86 -2.97 -36.26
N ASN A 61 -3.04 -3.15 -36.82
CA ASN A 61 -3.66 -4.48 -36.94
C ASN A 61 -2.82 -5.42 -37.82
N GLU A 62 -2.30 -4.94 -38.95
CA GLU A 62 -1.39 -5.72 -39.79
C GLU A 62 -0.11 -6.10 -39.04
N ARG A 63 0.47 -5.15 -38.28
CA ARG A 63 1.63 -5.41 -37.42
C ARG A 63 1.35 -6.51 -36.39
N ILE A 64 0.22 -6.42 -35.68
CA ILE A 64 -0.21 -7.41 -34.68
C ILE A 64 -0.47 -8.78 -35.34
N GLN A 65 -1.02 -8.82 -36.55
CA GLN A 65 -1.21 -10.07 -37.29
C GLN A 65 0.12 -10.71 -37.66
N CYS A 66 1.12 -9.92 -38.11
CA CYS A 66 2.46 -10.40 -38.39
C CYS A 66 3.16 -10.94 -37.12
N GLU A 67 3.05 -10.25 -35.98
CA GLU A 67 3.63 -10.71 -34.71
C GLU A 67 2.97 -12.01 -34.23
N ASN A 68 1.64 -12.11 -34.33
CA ASN A 68 0.92 -13.34 -33.98
C ASN A 68 1.31 -14.52 -34.87
N LEU A 69 1.58 -14.28 -36.16
CA LEU A 69 2.08 -15.31 -37.07
C LEU A 69 3.50 -15.75 -36.65
N ALA A 70 4.38 -14.81 -36.32
CA ALA A 70 5.74 -15.08 -35.88
C ALA A 70 5.78 -15.86 -34.55
N ILE A 71 4.93 -15.51 -33.58
CA ILE A 71 4.80 -16.24 -32.30
C ILE A 71 4.29 -17.66 -32.53
N LYS A 72 3.28 -17.84 -33.37
CA LYS A 72 2.76 -19.18 -33.72
C LYS A 72 3.84 -20.04 -34.38
N GLU A 73 4.68 -19.46 -35.23
CA GLU A 73 5.78 -20.18 -35.85
C GLU A 73 6.93 -20.48 -34.87
N ALA A 74 7.24 -19.56 -33.96
CA ALA A 74 8.20 -19.79 -32.89
C ALA A 74 7.77 -20.94 -31.97
N LEU A 75 6.49 -21.00 -31.61
CA LEU A 75 5.91 -22.06 -30.77
C LEU A 75 5.96 -23.46 -31.42
N LYS A 76 6.03 -23.57 -32.75
CA LYS A 76 6.22 -24.86 -33.43
C LYS A 76 7.63 -25.43 -33.24
N ASN A 77 8.61 -24.57 -32.97
CA ASN A 77 10.04 -24.92 -32.91
C ASN A 77 10.59 -25.01 -31.46
N VAL A 78 9.74 -24.81 -30.45
CA VAL A 78 10.14 -24.89 -29.03
C VAL A 78 10.30 -26.36 -28.62
N ILE A 79 11.52 -26.72 -28.20
CA ILE A 79 11.88 -28.04 -27.65
C ILE A 79 12.06 -27.91 -26.14
N CYS A 80 11.56 -28.89 -25.37
CA CYS A 80 11.74 -28.91 -23.92
C CYS A 80 13.21 -29.21 -23.55
N PRO A 81 13.89 -28.32 -22.80
CA PRO A 81 15.30 -28.52 -22.43
C PRO A 81 15.53 -29.68 -21.46
N SER A 82 14.49 -30.21 -20.81
CA SER A 82 14.61 -31.31 -19.83
C SER A 82 14.46 -32.71 -20.42
N CYS A 83 13.88 -32.87 -21.61
CA CYS A 83 13.70 -34.20 -22.23
C CYS A 83 14.10 -34.30 -23.70
N GLY A 84 14.42 -33.18 -24.39
CA GLY A 84 14.95 -33.20 -25.76
C GLY A 84 14.06 -33.84 -26.83
N GLY A 85 12.81 -34.18 -26.50
CA GLY A 85 11.87 -34.80 -27.42
C GLY A 85 11.33 -33.82 -28.47
N PRO A 86 10.96 -34.31 -29.68
CA PRO A 86 10.40 -33.46 -30.73
C PRO A 86 9.12 -32.76 -30.26
N PRO A 87 8.76 -31.58 -30.81
CA PRO A 87 7.56 -30.85 -30.43
C PRO A 87 6.33 -31.75 -30.59
N PHE A 88 5.45 -31.76 -29.57
CA PHE A 88 4.19 -32.52 -29.58
C PHE A 88 3.42 -32.27 -30.88
N GLY A 89 3.21 -33.34 -31.67
CA GLY A 89 2.44 -33.28 -32.91
C GLY A 89 1.02 -32.78 -32.66
N GLU A 90 0.46 -32.05 -33.62
CA GLU A 90 -0.87 -31.44 -33.55
C GLU A 90 -1.97 -32.48 -33.23
N GLU A 91 -1.81 -33.71 -33.73
CA GLU A 91 -2.70 -34.85 -33.45
C GLU A 91 -2.62 -35.34 -32.00
N GLU A 92 -1.44 -35.32 -31.38
CA GLU A 92 -1.23 -35.83 -30.03
C GLU A 92 -1.74 -34.81 -28.99
N ARG A 93 -1.61 -33.52 -29.31
CA ARG A 93 -2.26 -32.43 -28.58
C ARG A 93 -3.78 -32.54 -28.65
N GLN A 94 -4.33 -32.83 -29.83
CA GLN A 94 -5.77 -33.00 -30.03
C GLN A 94 -6.30 -34.23 -29.27
N ARG A 95 -5.56 -35.35 -29.26
CA ARG A 95 -5.90 -36.55 -28.47
C ARG A 95 -5.83 -36.28 -26.97
N SER A 96 -4.82 -35.54 -26.49
CA SER A 96 -4.73 -35.16 -25.09
C SER A 96 -5.86 -34.23 -24.67
N LEU A 97 -6.27 -33.30 -25.55
CA LEU A 97 -7.41 -32.42 -25.30
C LEU A 97 -8.72 -33.21 -25.22
N GLN A 98 -8.95 -34.14 -26.14
CA GLN A 98 -10.11 -35.03 -26.11
C GLN A 98 -10.14 -35.91 -24.84
N LYS A 99 -8.97 -36.41 -24.40
CA LYS A 99 -8.84 -37.18 -23.16
C LYS A 99 -9.23 -36.34 -21.93
N LEU A 100 -8.72 -35.11 -21.84
CA LEU A 100 -9.04 -34.16 -20.76
C LEU A 100 -10.52 -33.72 -20.77
N GLN A 101 -11.14 -33.63 -21.95
CA GLN A 101 -12.57 -33.33 -22.07
C GLN A 101 -13.44 -34.49 -21.58
N LEU A 102 -13.06 -35.74 -21.89
CA LEU A 102 -13.75 -36.93 -21.40
C LEU A 102 -13.63 -37.07 -19.89
N GLU A 103 -12.45 -36.81 -19.35
CA GLU A 103 -12.18 -36.85 -17.90
C GLU A 103 -12.96 -35.76 -17.15
N ASN A 104 -13.04 -34.54 -17.69
CA ASN A 104 -13.89 -33.49 -17.14
C ASN A 104 -15.39 -33.82 -17.19
N ALA A 105 -15.85 -34.53 -18.23
CA ALA A 105 -17.24 -34.98 -18.31
C ALA A 105 -17.55 -36.03 -17.24
N GLN A 106 -16.63 -36.99 -17.01
CA GLN A 106 -16.76 -37.97 -15.94
C GLN A 106 -16.75 -37.33 -14.55
N LEU A 107 -15.86 -36.37 -14.31
CA LEU A 107 -15.79 -35.65 -13.03
C LEU A 107 -17.07 -34.83 -12.77
N LYS A 108 -17.71 -34.29 -13.81
CA LYS A 108 -19.01 -33.61 -13.68
C LYS A 108 -20.13 -34.58 -13.31
N ASP A 109 -20.15 -35.77 -13.90
CA ASP A 109 -21.15 -36.80 -13.59
C ASP A 109 -20.98 -37.34 -12.15
N GLU A 110 -19.73 -37.54 -11.71
CA GLU A 110 -19.43 -37.90 -10.31
C GLU A 110 -19.81 -36.78 -9.33
N HIS A 111 -19.54 -35.52 -9.68
CA HIS A 111 -19.98 -34.36 -8.89
C HIS A 111 -21.51 -34.31 -8.80
N GLU A 112 -22.24 -34.57 -9.88
CA GLU A 112 -23.70 -34.58 -9.89
C GLU A 112 -24.27 -35.72 -9.04
N LYS A 113 -23.68 -36.93 -9.10
CA LYS A 113 -24.07 -38.06 -8.23
C LYS A 113 -23.85 -37.75 -6.76
N VAL A 114 -22.70 -37.19 -6.39
CA VAL A 114 -22.37 -36.80 -5.01
C VAL A 114 -23.30 -35.68 -4.53
N SER A 115 -23.57 -34.69 -5.39
CA SER A 115 -24.48 -33.58 -5.09
C SER A 115 -25.93 -34.06 -4.89
N ASN A 116 -26.39 -35.02 -5.69
CA ASN A 116 -27.71 -35.66 -5.54
C ASN A 116 -27.79 -36.55 -4.29
N LEU A 117 -26.67 -37.19 -3.88
CA LEU A 117 -26.60 -37.95 -2.64
C LEU A 117 -26.68 -37.01 -1.42
N LEU A 118 -25.97 -35.88 -1.45
CA LEU A 118 -26.02 -34.85 -0.41
C LEU A 118 -27.41 -34.20 -0.30
N ALA A 119 -28.07 -33.93 -1.44
CA ALA A 119 -29.42 -33.36 -1.47
C ALA A 119 -30.46 -34.28 -0.80
N LYS A 120 -30.29 -35.60 -0.91
CA LYS A 120 -31.16 -36.60 -0.23
C LYS A 120 -30.97 -36.66 1.29
N TYR A 121 -29.79 -36.29 1.81
CA TYR A 121 -29.50 -36.33 3.26
C TYR A 121 -29.64 -34.97 3.96
N ILE A 122 -29.56 -33.85 3.24
CA ILE A 122 -29.48 -32.50 3.85
C ILE A 122 -30.59 -31.54 3.36
N GLY A 123 -31.46 -31.98 2.45
CA GLY A 123 -32.75 -31.32 2.19
C GLY A 123 -32.71 -30.00 1.40
N LYS A 124 -31.58 -29.62 0.79
CA LYS A 124 -31.52 -28.58 -0.28
C LYS A 124 -30.44 -28.88 -1.32
N PRO A 125 -30.70 -28.70 -2.63
CA PRO A 125 -29.67 -28.76 -3.66
C PRO A 125 -28.82 -27.47 -3.68
N ILE A 126 -27.52 -27.61 -3.95
CA ILE A 126 -26.61 -26.48 -4.24
C ILE A 126 -26.94 -25.96 -5.65
N GLU A 127 -27.23 -24.67 -5.78
CA GLU A 127 -27.44 -24.03 -7.07
C GLU A 127 -26.17 -24.12 -7.94
N SER A 128 -26.39 -24.46 -9.21
CA SER A 128 -25.39 -24.66 -10.26
C SER A 128 -24.39 -23.51 -10.38
N ILE A 129 -23.10 -23.84 -10.51
CA ILE A 129 -22.09 -22.93 -11.09
C ILE A 129 -22.58 -22.57 -12.50
N ALA A 130 -23.16 -21.37 -12.64
CA ALA A 130 -23.51 -20.83 -13.94
C ALA A 130 -22.23 -20.67 -14.76
N THR A 131 -22.19 -21.45 -15.82
CA THR A 131 -21.31 -21.42 -16.99
C THR A 131 -20.84 -20.02 -17.38
N VAL A 132 -19.51 -19.85 -17.43
CA VAL A 132 -18.86 -18.94 -18.40
C VAL A 132 -19.12 -19.54 -19.78
N GLN A 133 -20.19 -19.11 -20.45
CA GLN A 133 -20.38 -19.41 -21.86
C GLN A 133 -19.43 -18.51 -22.66
N ALA A 134 -18.44 -19.14 -23.28
CA ALA A 134 -17.68 -18.55 -24.37
C ALA A 134 -18.62 -18.31 -25.56
N ILE A 135 -18.65 -17.07 -26.05
CA ILE A 135 -19.31 -16.71 -27.31
C ILE A 135 -18.42 -17.19 -28.45
N PRO A 136 -18.89 -18.05 -29.38
CA PRO A 136 -18.18 -18.29 -30.63
C PRO A 136 -18.33 -17.05 -31.54
N LEU A 137 -17.21 -16.49 -31.98
CA LEU A 137 -17.18 -15.62 -33.17
C LEU A 137 -17.58 -16.46 -34.37
N GLU A 138 -18.75 -16.23 -34.96
CA GLU A 138 -18.94 -16.21 -36.42
C GLU A 138 -20.22 -15.41 -36.77
N LEU A 139 -20.12 -14.60 -37.84
CA LEU A 139 -21.19 -13.92 -38.60
C LEU A 139 -21.73 -12.57 -38.08
N LEU A 140 -20.98 -11.52 -38.43
CA LEU A 140 -21.53 -10.19 -38.73
C LEU A 140 -22.35 -10.24 -40.03
N SER A 141 -23.63 -9.87 -39.99
CA SER A 141 -24.26 -8.97 -40.98
C SER A 141 -25.67 -8.52 -40.56
N PRO A 142 -26.16 -7.36 -41.06
CA PRO A 142 -27.06 -6.48 -40.31
C PRO A 142 -28.50 -6.43 -40.87
N GLY A 143 -29.48 -6.15 -40.01
CA GLY A 143 -30.84 -5.79 -40.47
C GLY A 143 -31.93 -5.61 -39.40
N ASN A 144 -32.36 -4.35 -39.24
CA ASN A 144 -33.71 -3.83 -38.96
C ASN A 144 -34.48 -4.11 -37.64
N ASN A 145 -34.75 -2.99 -36.93
CA ASN A 145 -36.00 -2.47 -36.34
C ASN A 145 -37.08 -3.44 -35.80
N SER A 146 -37.52 -3.21 -34.54
CA SER A 146 -38.84 -2.61 -34.19
C SER A 146 -39.46 -3.11 -32.85
N MET A 147 -39.88 -2.14 -32.03
CA MET A 147 -41.04 -2.02 -31.10
C MET A 147 -41.55 -3.13 -30.13
N ASN A 148 -42.06 -2.58 -29.00
CA ASN A 148 -43.17 -3.00 -28.11
C ASN A 148 -42.87 -3.95 -26.92
N GLN A 149 -43.01 -3.48 -25.67
CA GLN A 149 -44.21 -3.20 -24.84
C GLN A 149 -44.88 -4.45 -24.23
N GLY A 150 -44.97 -4.48 -22.89
CA GLY A 150 -46.25 -4.75 -22.22
C GLY A 150 -46.35 -5.88 -21.19
N ILE A 151 -46.55 -5.49 -19.92
CA ILE A 151 -47.64 -5.90 -18.99
C ILE A 151 -47.57 -7.26 -18.23
N GLY A 152 -47.82 -7.17 -16.91
CA GLY A 152 -48.70 -8.11 -16.17
C GLY A 152 -48.05 -8.85 -14.98
N THR A 153 -48.20 -8.41 -13.73
CA THR A 153 -49.22 -8.87 -12.71
C THR A 153 -48.99 -10.33 -12.25
N THR A 154 -48.90 -10.73 -10.98
CA THR A 154 -49.76 -10.51 -9.80
C THR A 154 -49.09 -11.06 -8.52
N THR A 155 -49.33 -10.42 -7.38
CA THR A 155 -49.19 -10.95 -5.99
C THR A 155 -50.25 -12.04 -5.68
N PRO A 156 -50.20 -12.80 -4.56
CA PRO A 156 -50.54 -12.37 -3.18
C PRO A 156 -49.55 -12.93 -2.12
N GLY A 157 -49.31 -12.39 -0.91
CA GLY A 157 -50.12 -11.57 -0.01
C GLY A 157 -50.63 -12.43 1.16
N LEU A 158 -49.97 -12.39 2.33
CA LEU A 158 -50.53 -12.63 3.67
C LEU A 158 -49.65 -11.94 4.74
N ASP A 159 -50.28 -11.58 5.85
CA ASP A 159 -50.30 -10.23 6.43
C ASP A 159 -50.32 -10.31 7.98
N LEU A 160 -50.10 -9.15 8.63
CA LEU A 160 -50.32 -8.78 10.06
C LEU A 160 -49.39 -9.37 11.13
N ASP A 161 -48.93 -8.71 12.20
CA ASP A 161 -49.09 -7.37 12.84
C ASP A 161 -48.09 -7.38 14.06
N LEU A 162 -47.80 -6.36 14.89
CA LEU A 162 -47.62 -4.89 14.86
C LEU A 162 -47.21 -4.49 16.31
N SER A 163 -46.52 -3.35 16.49
CA SER A 163 -46.31 -2.56 17.75
C SER A 163 -45.04 -2.86 18.59
N SER A 164 -44.26 -1.91 19.12
CA SER A 164 -44.23 -0.43 19.10
C SER A 164 -42.96 0.08 19.83
N GLY A 165 -42.47 1.27 19.48
CA GLY A 165 -41.58 2.09 20.33
C GLY A 165 -40.32 2.63 19.65
N GLY A 166 -40.44 3.77 18.95
CA GLY A 166 -39.36 4.39 18.18
C GLY A 166 -38.53 5.46 18.91
N ALA A 167 -37.43 5.84 18.28
CA ALA A 167 -36.87 7.19 18.27
C ALA A 167 -36.06 7.39 16.98
N HIS A 168 -36.48 8.37 16.18
CA HIS A 168 -35.93 8.71 14.88
C HIS A 168 -34.53 9.35 14.98
N SER A 169 -33.64 9.00 14.06
CA SER A 169 -32.57 9.88 13.61
C SER A 169 -32.41 9.76 12.09
N PHE A 170 -32.19 10.92 11.50
CA PHE A 170 -32.39 11.27 10.11
C PHE A 170 -31.49 10.50 9.14
N GLY A 171 -32.09 10.03 8.05
CA GLY A 171 -31.41 9.32 6.97
C GLY A 171 -30.50 10.23 6.16
N ASN A 172 -29.26 9.79 5.96
CA ASN A 172 -28.33 10.35 4.99
C ASN A 172 -28.19 9.34 3.86
N LEU A 173 -28.58 9.74 2.64
CA LEU A 173 -28.44 8.97 1.41
C LEU A 173 -26.97 8.98 0.97
N ASN A 174 -26.19 7.99 1.42
CA ASN A 174 -24.84 7.75 0.90
C ASN A 174 -24.89 6.62 -0.13
N ASN A 175 -24.65 7.00 -1.40
CA ASN A 175 -24.39 6.08 -2.49
C ASN A 175 -22.87 5.81 -2.60
N GLY A 176 -22.47 4.57 -2.31
CA GLY A 176 -21.48 3.86 -3.14
C GLY A 176 -19.98 4.05 -2.86
N ALA A 177 -19.52 3.62 -1.70
CA ALA A 177 -18.30 2.82 -1.59
C ALA A 177 -18.62 1.67 -0.64
N ASN A 178 -18.55 0.43 -1.11
CA ASN A 178 -18.63 -0.76 -0.26
C ASN A 178 -17.41 -0.79 0.66
N ILE A 179 -17.49 -0.05 1.76
CA ILE A 179 -16.87 -0.46 3.01
C ILE A 179 -17.78 -1.58 3.50
N PRO A 180 -17.30 -2.81 3.72
CA PRO A 180 -18.08 -3.76 4.48
C PRO A 180 -18.17 -3.13 5.87
N THR A 181 -19.32 -2.54 6.19
CA THR A 181 -19.69 -2.31 7.58
C THR A 181 -19.86 -3.71 8.15
N TYR A 182 -18.77 -4.32 8.61
CA TYR A 182 -18.77 -5.61 9.27
C TYR A 182 -19.62 -5.45 10.54
N HIS A 183 -20.91 -5.75 10.43
CA HIS A 183 -21.71 -6.13 11.58
C HIS A 183 -21.15 -7.46 12.04
N PHE A 184 -20.13 -7.40 12.91
CA PHE A 184 -19.58 -8.59 13.56
C PHE A 184 -20.73 -9.30 14.25
N ARG A 185 -20.94 -10.57 13.87
CA ARG A 185 -21.77 -11.49 14.65
C ARG A 185 -21.18 -11.53 16.07
N ALA A 186 -22.05 -11.51 17.08
CA ALA A 186 -21.60 -11.64 18.46
C ALA A 186 -20.73 -12.91 18.60
N ILE A 187 -19.50 -12.75 19.07
CA ILE A 187 -18.55 -13.85 19.24
C ILE A 187 -19.08 -14.76 20.37
N PRO A 188 -19.29 -16.07 20.11
CA PRO A 188 -19.81 -17.00 21.10
C PRO A 188 -18.94 -17.04 22.36
N ASP A 189 -19.55 -17.27 23.54
CA ASP A 189 -18.78 -17.26 24.79
C ASP A 189 -17.74 -18.40 24.87
N LEU A 190 -18.00 -19.54 24.23
CA LEU A 190 -17.02 -20.62 24.09
C LEU A 190 -15.77 -20.15 23.33
N GLU A 191 -15.96 -19.36 22.27
CA GLU A 191 -14.87 -18.81 21.47
C GLU A 191 -14.04 -17.81 22.29
N LYS A 192 -14.69 -16.97 23.10
CA LYS A 192 -14.00 -16.07 24.02
C LYS A 192 -13.15 -16.81 25.05
N ALA A 193 -13.65 -17.94 25.56
CA ALA A 193 -12.89 -18.78 26.49
C ALA A 193 -11.63 -19.34 25.83
N LEU A 194 -11.74 -19.84 24.58
CA LEU A 194 -10.60 -20.33 23.80
C LEU A 194 -9.59 -19.21 23.49
N MET A 195 -10.07 -18.01 23.17
CA MET A 195 -9.21 -16.83 23.01
C MET A 195 -8.45 -16.50 24.29
N SER A 196 -9.11 -16.52 25.45
CA SER A 196 -8.48 -16.26 26.75
C SER A 196 -7.42 -17.32 27.10
N GLU A 197 -7.70 -18.60 26.86
CA GLU A 197 -6.72 -19.68 27.03
C GLU A 197 -5.51 -19.52 26.11
N THR A 198 -5.75 -19.24 24.83
CA THR A 198 -4.68 -19.00 23.84
C THR A 198 -3.80 -17.83 24.24
N ALA A 199 -4.39 -16.73 24.69
CA ALA A 199 -3.69 -15.54 25.13
C ALA A 199 -2.87 -15.78 26.41
N THR A 200 -3.38 -16.59 27.33
CA THR A 200 -2.68 -16.97 28.56
C THR A 200 -1.45 -17.82 28.26
N GLY A 201 -1.59 -18.85 27.42
CA GLY A 201 -0.45 -19.68 26.99
C GLY A 201 0.62 -18.87 26.24
N ALA A 202 0.20 -17.93 25.38
CA ALA A 202 1.11 -17.02 24.70
C ALA A 202 1.84 -16.06 25.66
N MET A 203 1.16 -15.58 26.70
CA MET A 203 1.79 -14.74 27.72
C MET A 203 2.88 -15.51 28.46
N ASP A 204 2.60 -16.73 28.92
CA ASP A 204 3.57 -17.57 29.63
C ASP A 204 4.80 -17.90 28.77
N GLU A 205 4.59 -18.19 27.48
CA GLU A 205 5.65 -18.43 26.51
C GLU A 205 6.51 -17.16 26.30
N LEU A 206 5.87 -16.01 26.10
CA LEU A 206 6.57 -14.74 25.88
C LEU A 206 7.41 -14.33 27.09
N VAL A 207 6.89 -14.48 28.31
CA VAL A 207 7.64 -14.20 29.55
C VAL A 207 8.95 -15.01 29.59
N ARG A 208 8.90 -16.29 29.21
CA ARG A 208 10.11 -17.13 29.13
C ARG A 208 11.06 -16.67 28.03
N LEU A 209 10.55 -16.32 26.84
CA LEU A 209 11.36 -15.79 25.73
C LEU A 209 12.08 -14.48 26.11
N LEU A 210 11.45 -13.64 26.93
CA LEU A 210 12.01 -12.37 27.39
C LEU A 210 13.10 -12.58 28.47
N GLN A 211 12.93 -13.57 29.35
CA GLN A 211 13.81 -13.79 30.52
C GLN A 211 15.00 -14.72 30.25
N ILE A 212 14.86 -15.70 29.36
CA ILE A 212 15.93 -16.67 29.04
C ILE A 212 16.71 -16.11 27.87
N ASP A 213 18.04 -15.95 28.01
CA ASP A 213 18.95 -15.63 26.91
C ASP A 213 19.54 -16.94 26.34
N ASP A 214 20.69 -17.40 26.84
CA ASP A 214 21.27 -18.68 26.44
C ASP A 214 20.57 -19.89 27.10
N PRO A 215 20.34 -21.02 26.40
CA PRO A 215 20.70 -21.34 25.01
C PRO A 215 19.55 -21.06 24.01
N LEU A 216 18.54 -20.27 24.40
CA LEU A 216 17.33 -20.05 23.62
C LEU A 216 17.56 -19.03 22.50
N TRP A 217 18.30 -17.97 22.79
CA TRP A 217 18.70 -16.94 21.84
C TRP A 217 20.17 -17.08 21.47
N ILE A 218 20.43 -17.15 20.17
CA ILE A 218 21.78 -17.12 19.63
C ILE A 218 22.10 -15.69 19.23
N LYS A 219 23.17 -15.15 19.80
CA LYS A 219 23.73 -13.89 19.35
C LYS A 219 24.65 -14.12 18.16
N SER A 220 24.27 -13.59 17.00
CA SER A 220 25.09 -13.65 15.80
C SER A 220 26.40 -12.87 16.01
N PRO A 221 27.58 -13.49 15.79
CA PRO A 221 28.86 -12.80 15.95
C PRO A 221 29.09 -11.69 14.91
N ALA A 222 28.42 -11.74 13.77
CA ALA A 222 28.66 -10.83 12.65
C ALA A 222 27.98 -9.46 12.84
N ASP A 223 26.77 -9.45 13.40
CA ASP A 223 25.91 -8.26 13.51
C ASP A 223 25.40 -8.02 14.94
N GLY A 224 25.72 -8.91 15.90
CA GLY A 224 25.32 -8.78 17.30
C GLY A 224 23.83 -9.02 17.56
N ARG A 225 23.05 -9.43 16.55
CA ARG A 225 21.60 -9.63 16.65
C ARG A 225 21.25 -10.98 17.27
N TYR A 226 20.14 -11.01 18.00
CA TYR A 226 19.61 -12.24 18.58
C TYR A 226 18.63 -12.90 17.63
N SER A 227 18.81 -14.20 17.39
CA SER A 227 17.86 -15.07 16.69
C SER A 227 17.55 -16.29 17.56
N LEU A 228 16.34 -16.83 17.42
CA LEU A 228 15.90 -17.94 18.25
C LEU A 228 16.51 -19.26 17.76
N HIS A 229 17.11 -20.05 18.66
CA HIS A 229 17.57 -21.39 18.32
C HIS A 229 16.38 -22.34 18.21
N ARG A 230 16.05 -22.72 16.97
CA ARG A 230 14.82 -23.44 16.65
C ARG A 230 14.67 -24.77 17.40
N ASP A 231 15.70 -25.60 17.42
CA ASP A 231 15.59 -26.92 18.07
C ASP A 231 15.41 -26.78 19.59
N THR A 232 16.06 -25.78 20.22
CA THR A 232 15.86 -25.50 21.65
C THR A 232 14.44 -25.02 21.91
N TYR A 233 13.94 -24.12 21.07
CA TYR A 233 12.59 -23.58 21.17
C TYR A 233 11.53 -24.69 20.98
N ASP A 234 11.62 -25.48 19.92
CA ASP A 234 10.66 -26.55 19.59
C ASP A 234 10.64 -27.65 20.69
N ASN A 235 11.77 -27.86 21.37
CA ASN A 235 11.84 -28.77 22.53
C ASN A 235 11.11 -28.23 23.78
N ILE A 236 11.13 -26.91 24.00
CA ILE A 236 10.49 -26.27 25.15
C ILE A 236 9.00 -26.02 24.88
N PHE A 237 8.65 -25.65 23.64
CA PHE A 237 7.31 -25.25 23.21
C PHE A 237 6.87 -26.06 21.98
N PRO A 238 6.59 -27.37 22.14
CA PRO A 238 6.21 -28.22 21.03
C PRO A 238 4.87 -27.76 20.42
N ARG A 239 4.90 -27.37 19.14
CA ARG A 239 3.72 -26.93 18.38
C ARG A 239 3.75 -27.40 16.94
N ALA A 240 2.58 -27.53 16.34
CA ALA A 240 2.47 -27.72 14.89
C ALA A 240 2.68 -26.39 14.17
N ASN A 241 3.41 -26.43 13.05
CA ASN A 241 3.55 -25.27 12.16
C ASN A 241 2.19 -24.89 11.58
N HIS A 242 1.92 -23.58 11.49
CA HIS A 242 0.71 -23.08 10.88
C HIS A 242 0.74 -23.28 9.35
N PHE A 243 1.88 -23.00 8.73
CA PHE A 243 2.10 -23.22 7.31
C PHE A 243 2.87 -24.54 7.08
N LYS A 244 2.34 -25.37 6.18
CA LYS A 244 2.94 -26.67 5.81
C LYS A 244 3.68 -26.62 4.48
N THR A 245 3.95 -25.43 3.96
CA THR A 245 4.59 -25.23 2.66
C THR A 245 6.11 -25.25 2.80
N SER A 246 6.81 -25.63 1.73
CA SER A 246 8.29 -25.60 1.69
C SER A 246 8.88 -24.19 1.66
N SER A 247 8.05 -23.18 1.41
CA SER A 247 8.43 -21.76 1.40
C SER A 247 8.23 -21.07 2.75
N ALA A 248 7.54 -21.73 3.70
CA ALA A 248 7.34 -21.23 5.04
C ALA A 248 8.68 -21.09 5.78
N ARG A 249 8.82 -20.00 6.54
CA ARG A 249 10.01 -19.72 7.35
C ARG A 249 9.62 -19.03 8.64
N PHE A 250 10.56 -19.06 9.58
CA PHE A 250 10.42 -18.41 10.87
C PHE A 250 11.28 -17.16 10.90
N GLU A 251 10.68 -16.06 11.32
CA GLU A 251 11.35 -14.83 11.68
C GLU A 251 11.33 -14.75 13.20
N SER A 252 12.50 -14.56 13.80
CA SER A 252 12.61 -14.37 15.25
C SER A 252 13.72 -13.38 15.56
N SER A 253 13.44 -12.44 16.45
CA SER A 253 14.42 -11.45 16.89
C SER A 253 14.07 -10.90 18.26
N LYS A 254 15.10 -10.48 19.00
CA LYS A 254 15.00 -9.85 20.33
C LYS A 254 15.89 -8.62 20.37
N ASP A 255 15.37 -7.52 20.86
CA ASP A 255 16.14 -6.27 21.05
C ASP A 255 15.63 -5.43 22.22
N SER A 256 16.37 -4.43 22.65
CA SER A 256 16.02 -3.57 23.80
C SER A 256 16.53 -2.15 23.67
N ALA A 257 15.74 -1.17 24.11
CA ALA A 257 16.22 0.20 24.32
C ALA A 257 15.53 0.87 25.50
N VAL A 258 16.10 1.99 25.92
CA VAL A 258 15.51 2.90 26.91
C VAL A 258 14.80 4.03 26.17
N VAL A 259 13.56 4.32 26.57
CA VAL A 259 12.70 5.31 25.92
C VAL A 259 12.22 6.35 26.92
N ILE A 260 12.04 7.59 26.46
CA ILE A 260 11.74 8.76 27.31
C ILE A 260 10.23 8.88 27.56
N LEU A 261 9.62 7.78 28.03
CA LEU A 261 8.22 7.69 28.39
C LEU A 261 8.07 6.79 29.60
N ASN A 262 7.12 7.12 30.48
CA ASN A 262 6.79 6.27 31.61
C ASN A 262 6.06 5.00 31.16
N ALA A 263 6.16 3.94 31.97
CA ALA A 263 5.68 2.62 31.59
C ALA A 263 4.17 2.58 31.35
N MET A 264 3.39 3.22 32.24
CA MET A 264 1.93 3.26 32.10
C MET A 264 1.44 4.00 30.85
N HIS A 265 2.10 5.09 30.47
CA HIS A 265 1.78 5.82 29.25
C HIS A 265 2.06 4.97 28.01
N LEU A 266 3.15 4.19 28.01
CA LEU A 266 3.40 3.20 26.95
C LEU A 266 2.30 2.14 26.90
N VAL A 267 1.91 1.56 28.04
CA VAL A 267 0.83 0.56 28.12
C VAL A 267 -0.48 1.11 27.55
N GLU A 268 -0.87 2.32 27.92
CA GLU A 268 -2.08 2.98 27.41
C GLU A 268 -2.02 3.22 25.89
N MET A 269 -0.87 3.68 25.38
CA MET A 269 -0.69 3.88 23.94
C MET A 269 -0.71 2.55 23.17
N PHE A 270 -0.18 1.47 23.74
CA PHE A 270 -0.11 0.17 23.07
C PHE A 270 -1.47 -0.52 23.02
N LEU A 271 -2.34 -0.28 23.99
CA LEU A 271 -3.68 -0.83 24.01
C LEU A 271 -4.68 -0.05 23.14
N ASP A 272 -4.43 1.22 22.86
CA ASP A 272 -5.29 2.04 21.98
C ASP A 272 -4.86 1.89 20.50
N SER A 273 -5.76 1.41 19.64
CA SER A 273 -5.42 1.14 18.23
C SER A 273 -5.03 2.40 17.44
N ASN A 274 -5.59 3.56 17.77
CA ASN A 274 -5.25 4.81 17.09
C ASN A 274 -3.87 5.29 17.53
N LYS A 275 -3.62 5.33 18.85
CA LYS A 275 -2.31 5.71 19.40
C LYS A 275 -1.21 4.75 18.96
N TRP A 276 -1.51 3.45 18.86
CA TRP A 276 -0.60 2.45 18.32
C TRP A 276 -0.18 2.77 16.88
N SER A 277 -1.14 3.10 16.01
CA SER A 277 -0.85 3.48 14.62
C SER A 277 -0.08 4.81 14.52
N ASP A 278 -0.34 5.76 15.43
CA ASP A 278 0.37 7.04 15.48
C ASP A 278 1.78 6.90 16.05
N LEU A 279 2.01 5.92 16.93
CA LEU A 279 3.32 5.64 17.49
C LEU A 279 4.23 4.88 16.52
N PHE A 280 3.65 4.08 15.62
CA PHE A 280 4.41 3.25 14.68
C PHE A 280 4.01 3.48 13.21
N PRO A 281 3.98 4.73 12.70
CA PRO A 281 3.47 5.01 11.35
C PRO A 281 4.35 4.42 10.25
N SER A 282 5.63 4.14 10.56
CA SER A 282 6.58 3.49 9.65
C SER A 282 6.45 1.97 9.63
N ILE A 283 5.67 1.36 10.53
CA ILE A 283 5.52 -0.10 10.66
C ILE A 283 4.06 -0.51 10.42
N ILE A 284 3.12 0.20 11.05
CA ILE A 284 1.69 -0.09 11.07
C ILE A 284 0.97 0.86 10.13
N THR A 285 0.37 0.30 9.08
CA THR A 285 -0.48 1.06 8.16
C THR A 285 -1.89 1.21 8.71
N LYS A 286 -2.45 0.14 9.29
CA LYS A 286 -3.81 0.12 9.84
C LYS A 286 -3.83 -0.69 11.13
N ALA A 287 -4.58 -0.20 12.11
CA ALA A 287 -4.85 -0.92 13.34
C ALA A 287 -6.30 -0.69 13.76
N LYS A 288 -6.97 -1.73 14.26
CA LYS A 288 -8.35 -1.65 14.73
C LYS A 288 -8.57 -2.65 15.86
N THR A 289 -9.12 -2.18 16.97
CA THR A 289 -9.69 -3.09 17.99
C THR A 289 -10.98 -3.70 17.43
N VAL A 290 -10.97 -5.02 17.24
CA VAL A 290 -12.13 -5.78 16.75
C VAL A 290 -13.09 -6.04 17.89
N GLN A 291 -12.57 -6.53 19.03
CA GLN A 291 -13.34 -6.77 20.23
C GLN A 291 -12.46 -6.59 21.47
N VAL A 292 -13.01 -5.98 22.52
CA VAL A 292 -12.41 -6.01 23.85
C VAL A 292 -13.01 -7.18 24.62
N LEU A 293 -12.16 -8.12 25.04
CA LEU A 293 -12.56 -9.32 25.78
C LEU A 293 -12.52 -9.04 27.29
N GLU A 294 -11.43 -8.42 27.76
CA GLU A 294 -11.24 -8.00 29.14
C GLU A 294 -10.63 -6.60 29.18
N ASN A 295 -11.19 -5.71 30.01
CA ASN A 295 -10.69 -4.34 30.15
C ASN A 295 -9.43 -4.26 31.03
N GLY A 296 -9.12 -5.29 31.79
CA GLY A 296 -8.08 -5.27 32.82
C GLY A 296 -8.42 -4.37 34.02
N MET A 297 -7.56 -4.40 35.02
CA MET A 297 -7.69 -3.60 36.24
C MET A 297 -7.59 -2.10 35.94
N LEU A 298 -8.40 -1.29 36.62
CA LEU A 298 -8.32 0.17 36.53
C LEU A 298 -6.95 0.67 36.99
N GLY A 299 -6.36 1.60 36.23
CA GLY A 299 -5.06 2.18 36.54
C GLY A 299 -3.86 1.38 36.03
N SER A 300 -3.80 0.06 36.24
CA SER A 300 -2.64 -0.76 35.81
C SER A 300 -2.82 -1.50 34.49
N ARG A 301 -4.07 -1.62 34.01
CA ARG A 301 -4.46 -2.41 32.82
C ARG A 301 -4.03 -3.89 32.90
N ASN A 302 -3.74 -4.38 34.11
CA ASN A 302 -3.40 -5.78 34.35
C ASN A 302 -4.57 -6.69 33.97
N GLY A 303 -4.31 -7.72 33.16
CA GLY A 303 -5.32 -8.63 32.62
C GLY A 303 -6.15 -8.03 31.47
N ALA A 304 -5.72 -6.94 30.83
CA ALA A 304 -6.44 -6.44 29.66
C ALA A 304 -6.22 -7.38 28.47
N LEU A 305 -7.31 -7.76 27.80
CA LEU A 305 -7.29 -8.67 26.64
C LEU A 305 -8.20 -8.14 25.53
N GLN A 306 -7.67 -8.04 24.32
CA GLN A 306 -8.43 -7.58 23.16
C GLN A 306 -8.01 -8.29 21.87
N LEU A 307 -8.99 -8.55 21.00
CA LEU A 307 -8.76 -8.97 19.63
C LEU A 307 -8.54 -7.73 18.77
N MET A 308 -7.40 -7.66 18.10
CA MET A 308 -7.00 -6.55 17.23
C MET A 308 -6.68 -7.03 15.83
N TYR A 309 -7.09 -6.25 14.84
CA TYR A 309 -6.57 -6.34 13.49
C TYR A 309 -5.42 -5.34 13.34
N GLN A 310 -4.31 -5.79 12.75
CA GLN A 310 -3.19 -4.93 12.40
C GLN A 310 -2.66 -5.27 11.01
N GLN A 311 -2.31 -4.24 10.26
CA GLN A 311 -1.69 -4.33 8.94
C GLN A 311 -0.32 -3.68 9.00
N MET A 312 0.72 -4.47 8.76
CA MET A 312 2.12 -4.05 8.79
C MET A 312 2.65 -3.89 7.36
N HIS A 313 3.38 -2.81 7.11
CA HIS A 313 4.04 -2.58 5.83
C HIS A 313 5.56 -2.59 5.95
N MET A 314 6.18 -2.81 4.81
CA MET A 314 7.49 -2.30 4.53
C MET A 314 7.34 -1.01 3.73
N LEU A 315 8.18 -0.01 3.98
CA LEU A 315 8.09 1.29 3.31
C LEU A 315 8.63 1.24 1.86
N SER A 316 8.08 0.34 1.07
CA SER A 316 8.37 0.14 -0.35
C SER A 316 7.13 -0.37 -1.09
N PRO A 317 6.86 0.13 -2.31
CA PRO A 317 5.79 -0.40 -3.15
C PRO A 317 6.04 -1.83 -3.64
N LEU A 318 7.25 -2.38 -3.48
CA LEU A 318 7.64 -3.69 -4.00
C LEU A 318 7.39 -4.84 -3.01
N VAL A 319 6.93 -4.54 -1.80
CA VAL A 319 6.73 -5.54 -0.74
C VAL A 319 5.27 -5.50 -0.29
N PRO A 320 4.53 -6.61 -0.37
CA PRO A 320 3.14 -6.65 0.05
C PRO A 320 3.02 -6.46 1.57
N GLN A 321 1.86 -5.96 2.00
CA GLN A 321 1.56 -5.79 3.42
C GLN A 321 1.27 -7.14 4.09
N ARG A 322 1.59 -7.25 5.38
CA ARG A 322 1.24 -8.40 6.22
C ARG A 322 0.08 -8.04 7.11
N GLU A 323 -0.90 -8.93 7.19
CA GLU A 323 -2.12 -8.73 7.99
C GLU A 323 -2.14 -9.72 9.14
N PHE A 324 -2.56 -9.27 10.31
CA PHE A 324 -2.68 -10.13 11.49
C PHE A 324 -3.97 -9.83 12.24
N TYR A 325 -4.66 -10.89 12.62
CA TYR A 325 -5.63 -10.87 13.71
C TYR A 325 -4.94 -11.41 14.94
N VAL A 326 -4.71 -10.54 15.93
CA VAL A 326 -3.93 -10.87 17.13
C VAL A 326 -4.76 -10.69 18.39
N LEU A 327 -4.59 -11.61 19.33
CA LEU A 327 -4.98 -11.41 20.71
C LEU A 327 -3.85 -10.66 21.41
N ARG A 328 -4.15 -9.44 21.87
CA ARG A 328 -3.24 -8.60 22.65
C ARG A 328 -3.61 -8.71 24.12
N ASN A 329 -2.74 -9.32 24.92
CA ASN A 329 -2.87 -9.48 26.36
C ASN A 329 -1.86 -8.59 27.08
N CYS A 330 -2.27 -7.85 28.10
CA CYS A 330 -1.41 -7.03 28.94
C CYS A 330 -1.48 -7.51 30.39
N GLN A 331 -0.33 -7.88 30.96
CA GLN A 331 -0.19 -8.26 32.35
C GLN A 331 0.89 -7.46 33.05
N GLN A 332 0.66 -7.15 34.33
CA GLN A 332 1.67 -6.61 35.23
C GLN A 332 2.25 -7.78 36.03
N ILE A 333 3.52 -8.11 35.77
CA ILE A 333 4.19 -9.28 36.37
C ILE A 333 4.93 -8.94 37.66
N ASP A 334 5.28 -7.66 37.85
CA ASP A 334 5.88 -7.11 39.06
C ASP A 334 5.54 -5.61 39.17
N GLU A 335 5.82 -4.99 40.32
CA GLU A 335 5.68 -3.55 40.48
C GLU A 335 6.58 -2.81 39.46
N GLY A 336 5.98 -1.94 38.65
CA GLY A 336 6.71 -1.23 37.59
C GLY A 336 7.08 -2.08 36.36
N VAL A 337 6.59 -3.32 36.24
CA VAL A 337 6.94 -4.24 35.14
C VAL A 337 5.70 -4.81 34.46
N TRP A 338 5.53 -4.49 33.17
CA TRP A 338 4.44 -4.97 32.34
C TRP A 338 4.93 -5.82 31.18
N VAL A 339 4.14 -6.81 30.78
CA VAL A 339 4.31 -7.58 29.56
C VAL A 339 3.06 -7.40 28.70
N ILE A 340 3.27 -7.06 27.43
CA ILE A 340 2.21 -7.03 26.42
C ILE A 340 2.54 -8.11 25.40
N ALA A 341 1.69 -9.12 25.31
CA ALA A 341 1.82 -10.26 24.41
C ALA A 341 0.81 -10.20 23.27
N ASP A 342 1.28 -10.41 22.05
CA ASP A 342 0.51 -10.58 20.83
C ASP A 342 0.69 -12.01 20.31
N VAL A 343 -0.43 -12.66 19.97
CA VAL A 343 -0.43 -13.96 19.29
C VAL A 343 -1.54 -13.98 18.23
N SER A 344 -1.26 -14.55 17.06
CA SER A 344 -2.28 -14.71 16.02
C SER A 344 -3.38 -15.66 16.45
N TYR A 345 -4.61 -15.32 16.08
CA TYR A 345 -5.79 -16.13 16.34
C TYR A 345 -6.59 -16.32 15.06
N ASP A 346 -7.01 -17.56 14.81
CA ASP A 346 -7.75 -17.89 13.59
C ASP A 346 -9.22 -17.52 13.78
N PHE A 347 -9.57 -16.37 13.23
CA PHE A 347 -10.92 -15.83 13.33
C PHE A 347 -11.81 -16.22 12.12
N SER A 348 -11.33 -17.04 11.18
CA SER A 348 -12.09 -17.39 9.97
C SER A 348 -13.34 -18.23 10.24
N ASN A 349 -13.34 -19.00 11.34
CA ASN A 349 -14.50 -19.81 11.75
C ASN A 349 -15.70 -18.94 12.17
N VAL A 350 -15.45 -17.70 12.60
CA VAL A 350 -16.48 -16.75 13.03
C VAL A 350 -16.89 -15.83 11.89
N ASP A 351 -15.94 -15.44 11.02
CA ASP A 351 -16.21 -14.66 9.80
C ASP A 351 -15.54 -15.28 8.55
N PRO A 352 -16.30 -16.00 7.71
CA PRO A 352 -15.78 -16.63 6.50
C PRO A 352 -15.27 -15.65 5.42
N ASN A 353 -15.55 -14.35 5.55
CA ASN A 353 -15.09 -13.34 4.59
C ASN A 353 -13.64 -12.92 4.82
N ILE A 354 -13.02 -13.36 5.92
CA ILE A 354 -11.63 -13.05 6.24
C ILE A 354 -10.71 -13.96 5.42
N SER A 355 -9.85 -13.34 4.63
CA SER A 355 -8.83 -14.07 3.86
C SER A 355 -7.71 -14.57 4.80
N HIS A 356 -7.21 -15.78 4.55
CA HIS A 356 -6.08 -16.30 5.30
C HIS A 356 -4.83 -15.45 5.03
N SER A 357 -4.25 -14.91 6.10
CA SER A 357 -2.96 -14.22 6.02
C SER A 357 -1.84 -15.21 5.72
N ARG A 358 -0.82 -14.74 5.00
CA ARG A 358 0.44 -15.46 4.78
C ARG A 358 1.47 -15.22 5.88
N ALA A 359 1.06 -14.55 6.95
CA ALA A 359 1.87 -14.30 8.11
C ALA A 359 1.08 -14.66 9.37
N TRP A 360 1.72 -15.40 10.26
CA TRP A 360 1.15 -15.90 11.50
C TRP A 360 2.06 -15.51 12.66
N LYS A 361 1.56 -14.66 13.55
CA LYS A 361 2.30 -14.19 14.72
C LYS A 361 2.28 -15.26 15.80
N LEU A 362 3.46 -15.76 16.15
CA LEU A 362 3.69 -16.60 17.33
C LEU A 362 3.84 -15.66 18.55
N PRO A 363 3.86 -16.18 19.80
CA PRO A 363 3.98 -15.34 20.99
C PRO A 363 5.11 -14.31 20.86
N SER A 364 4.69 -13.06 20.68
CA SER A 364 5.53 -11.89 20.40
C SER A 364 5.07 -10.75 21.29
N GLY A 365 5.85 -9.69 21.40
CA GLY A 365 5.45 -8.50 22.14
C GLY A 365 6.61 -7.93 22.92
N CYS A 366 6.33 -7.33 24.08
CA CYS A 366 7.36 -6.61 24.81
C CYS A 366 7.22 -6.68 26.33
N LEU A 367 8.36 -6.56 27.00
CA LEU A 367 8.52 -6.23 28.41
C LEU A 367 8.75 -4.73 28.54
N ILE A 368 7.99 -4.05 29.38
CA ILE A 368 8.14 -2.65 29.72
C ILE A 368 8.51 -2.58 31.20
N GLN A 369 9.72 -2.11 31.48
CA GLN A 369 10.23 -1.94 32.83
C GLN A 369 10.39 -0.45 33.14
N GLU A 370 9.69 0.02 34.16
CA GLU A 370 9.81 1.40 34.64
C GLU A 370 11.19 1.64 35.26
N MET A 371 11.78 2.79 34.92
CA MET A 371 13.10 3.20 35.41
C MET A 371 12.93 4.37 36.41
N PRO A 372 13.83 4.52 37.40
CA PRO A 372 13.70 5.56 38.44
C PRO A 372 13.67 7.01 37.94
N ASN A 373 14.12 7.25 36.71
CA ASN A 373 14.15 8.57 36.06
C ASN A 373 12.88 8.90 35.27
N GLY A 374 11.83 8.09 35.37
CA GLY A 374 10.57 8.24 34.62
C GLY A 374 10.64 7.78 33.16
N CYS A 375 11.78 7.23 32.73
CA CYS A 375 11.90 6.52 31.46
C CYS A 375 11.46 5.05 31.62
N SER A 376 11.43 4.32 30.52
CA SER A 376 11.18 2.87 30.54
C SER A 376 12.23 2.14 29.72
N LYS A 377 12.68 0.98 30.20
CA LYS A 377 13.42 0.02 29.39
C LYS A 377 12.42 -0.92 28.73
N VAL A 378 12.44 -0.98 27.40
CA VAL A 378 11.56 -1.84 26.62
C VAL A 378 12.41 -2.94 25.98
N THR A 379 12.06 -4.19 26.24
CA THR A 379 12.63 -5.37 25.57
C THR A 379 11.57 -5.96 24.67
N TRP A 380 11.85 -6.09 23.37
CA TRP A 380 10.89 -6.54 22.37
C TRP A 380 11.32 -7.89 21.81
N VAL A 381 10.35 -8.79 21.63
CA VAL A 381 10.49 -10.07 20.94
C VAL A 381 9.50 -10.10 19.80
N GLU A 382 10.00 -10.31 18.59
CA GLU A 382 9.15 -10.56 17.43
C GLU A 382 9.39 -12.00 16.97
N HIS A 383 8.32 -12.80 16.90
CA HIS A 383 8.35 -14.18 16.47
C HIS A 383 7.17 -14.49 15.53
N VAL A 384 7.47 -14.75 14.25
CA VAL A 384 6.45 -14.87 13.20
C VAL A 384 6.78 -16.03 12.27
N GLU A 385 5.77 -16.79 11.90
CA GLU A 385 5.83 -17.75 10.79
C GLU A 385 5.28 -17.08 9.53
N VAL A 386 5.99 -17.17 8.41
CA VAL A 386 5.61 -16.47 7.17
C VAL A 386 5.78 -17.34 5.94
N ASP A 387 4.86 -17.20 4.98
CA ASP A 387 4.88 -17.86 3.67
C ASP A 387 4.76 -16.84 2.52
N ASP A 388 5.70 -15.88 2.49
CA ASP A 388 5.72 -14.75 1.54
C ASP A 388 6.90 -14.80 0.55
N LYS A 389 7.68 -15.89 0.55
CA LYS A 389 8.91 -16.01 -0.24
C LYS A 389 8.69 -15.82 -1.74
N THR A 390 7.54 -16.25 -2.25
CA THR A 390 7.17 -16.14 -3.68
C THR A 390 6.75 -14.72 -4.10
N GLN A 391 6.36 -13.88 -3.15
CA GLN A 391 5.92 -12.50 -3.41
C GLN A 391 7.02 -11.46 -3.10
N THR A 392 8.06 -11.86 -2.39
CA THR A 392 9.12 -10.95 -1.97
C THR A 392 9.99 -10.54 -3.16
N HIS A 393 9.98 -9.24 -3.50
CA HIS A 393 10.83 -8.70 -4.55
C HIS A 393 12.31 -8.89 -4.23
N ARG A 394 13.13 -9.24 -5.24
CA ARG A 394 14.56 -9.57 -5.07
C ARG A 394 15.37 -8.48 -4.36
N LEU A 395 15.06 -7.21 -4.62
CA LEU A 395 15.71 -6.07 -3.97
C LEU A 395 15.62 -6.09 -2.44
N TYR A 396 14.52 -6.60 -1.89
CA TYR A 396 14.25 -6.57 -0.44
C TYR A 396 14.40 -7.94 0.23
N ARG A 397 14.70 -8.97 -0.55
CA ARG A 397 14.80 -10.34 -0.06
C ARG A 397 15.80 -10.47 1.09
N ASP A 398 16.98 -9.89 0.95
CA ASP A 398 18.04 -10.03 1.97
C ASP A 398 17.63 -9.28 3.27
N LEU A 399 17.02 -8.09 3.16
CA LEU A 399 16.51 -7.34 4.32
C LEU A 399 15.39 -8.07 5.07
N ILE A 400 14.48 -8.71 4.34
CA ILE A 400 13.34 -9.44 4.91
C ILE A 400 13.78 -10.79 5.50
N CYS A 401 14.60 -11.55 4.77
CA CYS A 401 15.06 -12.86 5.23
C CYS A 401 16.01 -12.77 6.43
N ASN A 402 16.76 -11.67 6.57
CA ASN A 402 17.63 -11.42 7.72
C ASN A 402 16.90 -10.76 8.91
N THR A 403 15.56 -10.80 8.95
CA THR A 403 14.71 -10.25 10.03
C THR A 403 14.87 -8.75 10.31
N ILE A 404 15.49 -7.99 9.39
CA ILE A 404 15.74 -6.56 9.57
C ILE A 404 14.46 -5.76 9.29
N ALA A 405 13.72 -6.17 8.25
CA ALA A 405 12.52 -5.46 7.84
C ALA A 405 11.37 -5.58 8.86
N TYR A 406 11.23 -6.70 9.56
CA TYR A 406 10.08 -6.95 10.44
C TYR A 406 10.47 -7.29 11.89
N GLY A 407 11.76 -7.22 12.25
CA GLY A 407 12.25 -7.63 13.56
C GLY A 407 12.05 -6.62 14.70
N ALA A 408 12.43 -7.07 15.90
CA ALA A 408 12.36 -6.35 17.16
C ALA A 408 13.12 -5.01 17.14
N GLU A 409 14.30 -4.96 16.50
CA GLU A 409 15.09 -3.74 16.36
C GLU A 409 14.28 -2.59 15.73
N ARG A 410 13.42 -2.90 14.74
CA ARG A 410 12.58 -1.89 14.08
C ARG A 410 11.54 -1.29 15.00
N TRP A 411 10.92 -2.11 15.84
CA TRP A 411 9.98 -1.66 16.86
C TRP A 411 10.66 -0.77 17.88
N VAL A 412 11.80 -1.21 18.40
CA VAL A 412 12.54 -0.50 19.44
C VAL A 412 13.12 0.82 18.93
N ALA A 413 13.75 0.84 17.75
CA ALA A 413 14.29 2.05 17.12
C ALA A 413 13.19 3.08 16.82
N THR A 414 12.04 2.62 16.29
CA THR A 414 10.89 3.49 16.04
C THR A 414 10.32 4.06 17.35
N LEU A 415 10.19 3.24 18.38
CA LEU A 415 9.69 3.67 19.68
C LEU A 415 10.62 4.70 20.34
N GLN A 416 11.94 4.48 20.30
CA GLN A 416 12.91 5.42 20.83
C GLN A 416 12.78 6.78 20.14
N ARG A 417 12.81 6.80 18.80
CA ARG A 417 12.65 8.02 17.99
C ARG A 417 11.35 8.75 18.30
N MET A 418 10.24 8.03 18.42
CA MET A 418 8.95 8.64 18.71
C MET A 418 8.83 9.12 20.16
N SER A 419 9.47 8.44 21.11
CA SER A 419 9.56 8.90 22.51
C SER A 419 10.33 10.22 22.61
N GLU A 420 11.44 10.35 21.88
CA GLU A 420 12.18 11.60 21.79
C GLU A 420 11.30 12.71 21.19
N ARG A 421 10.64 12.43 20.05
CA ARG A 421 9.74 13.40 19.42
C ARG A 421 8.65 13.90 20.38
N ILE A 422 8.02 12.99 21.13
CA ILE A 422 6.99 13.34 22.12
C ILE A 422 7.59 14.20 23.24
N ALA A 423 8.77 13.85 23.76
CA ALA A 423 9.46 14.63 24.78
C ALA A 423 9.80 16.06 24.29
N TYR A 424 10.30 16.21 23.05
CA TYR A 424 10.54 17.53 22.43
C TYR A 424 9.26 18.34 22.24
N SER A 425 8.14 17.68 21.95
CA SER A 425 6.83 18.34 21.83
C SER A 425 6.37 18.90 23.18
N LEU A 426 6.52 18.11 24.26
CA LEU A 426 6.08 18.46 25.62
C LEU A 426 7.02 19.44 26.35
N SER A 427 8.28 19.55 25.93
CA SER A 427 9.28 20.40 26.59
C SER A 427 8.99 21.89 26.45
N GLU A 428 8.55 22.57 27.52
CA GLU A 428 8.34 24.02 27.51
C GLU A 428 9.65 24.83 27.42
N SER A 429 10.78 24.22 27.79
CA SER A 429 12.11 24.85 27.86
C SER A 429 13.02 24.55 26.67
N ALA A 430 12.54 23.83 25.64
CA ALA A 430 13.34 23.54 24.46
C ALA A 430 13.84 24.85 23.81
N PRO A 431 15.10 24.89 23.31
CA PRO A 431 15.70 26.11 22.81
C PRO A 431 14.79 26.76 21.76
N PRO A 432 14.70 28.11 21.75
CA PRO A 432 13.97 28.80 20.70
C PRO A 432 14.48 28.30 19.34
N CYS A 433 13.55 28.10 18.40
CA CYS A 433 13.83 27.74 17.01
C CYS A 433 15.09 28.52 16.55
N GLU A 434 16.21 27.83 16.31
CA GLU A 434 17.54 28.47 16.17
C GLU A 434 17.55 29.58 15.11
N PHE A 435 16.69 29.40 14.11
CA PHE A 435 16.28 30.40 13.15
C PHE A 435 14.78 30.23 12.97
N GLY A 436 13.87 31.12 13.41
CA GLY A 436 12.51 30.97 12.90
C GLY A 436 11.35 31.79 13.45
N VAL A 437 10.37 31.94 12.56
CA VAL A 437 9.06 32.62 12.68
C VAL A 437 8.17 32.04 13.79
N ILE A 438 8.53 30.89 14.37
CA ILE A 438 7.73 30.15 15.36
C ILE A 438 8.11 30.61 16.77
N ALA A 439 7.44 31.64 17.25
CA ALA A 439 7.74 32.23 18.56
C ALA A 439 7.08 31.50 19.75
N SER A 440 6.01 30.73 19.53
CA SER A 440 5.21 30.13 20.61
C SER A 440 5.39 28.61 20.72
N SER A 441 5.38 28.10 21.95
CA SER A 441 5.41 26.65 22.23
C SER A 441 4.18 25.93 21.66
N GLN A 442 3.01 26.59 21.69
CA GLN A 442 1.78 26.11 21.05
C GLN A 442 1.92 26.00 19.53
N GLY A 443 2.52 27.01 18.89
CA GLY A 443 2.84 27.01 17.46
C GLY A 443 3.78 25.88 17.08
N ARG A 444 4.85 25.67 17.86
CA ARG A 444 5.78 24.56 17.67
C ARG A 444 5.05 23.21 17.74
N ARG A 445 4.20 23.00 18.75
CA ARG A 445 3.40 21.76 18.89
C ARG A 445 2.46 21.54 17.71
N SER A 446 1.79 22.59 17.22
CA SER A 446 0.92 22.51 16.06
C SER A 446 1.69 22.16 14.77
N VAL A 447 2.85 22.77 14.53
CA VAL A 447 3.72 22.42 13.40
C VAL A 447 4.23 20.98 13.50
N MET A 448 4.61 20.52 14.70
CA MET A 448 5.01 19.12 14.94
C MET A 448 3.86 18.13 14.67
N GLN A 449 2.62 18.48 15.02
CA GLN A 449 1.44 17.67 14.72
C GLN A 449 1.14 17.63 13.21
N LEU A 450 1.23 18.77 12.51
CA LEU A 450 1.09 18.85 11.07
C LEU A 450 2.12 17.96 10.35
N SER A 451 3.38 18.06 10.79
CA SER A 451 4.49 17.26 10.25
C SER A 451 4.31 15.76 10.53
N HIS A 452 3.83 15.40 11.73
CA HIS A 452 3.56 13.99 12.04
C HIS A 452 2.47 13.40 11.14
N ARG A 453 1.41 14.17 10.87
CA ARG A 453 0.34 13.79 9.92
C ARG A 453 0.87 13.66 8.49
N MET A 454 1.79 14.54 8.08
CA MET A 454 2.49 14.44 6.80
C MET A 454 3.26 13.12 6.68
N VAL A 455 4.03 12.73 7.70
CA VAL A 455 4.76 11.45 7.74
C VAL A 455 3.82 10.25 7.69
N LYS A 456 2.74 10.28 8.48
CA LYS A 456 1.72 9.21 8.49
C LYS A 456 1.10 9.01 7.11
N ASN A 457 0.65 10.10 6.46
CA ASN A 457 0.07 10.06 5.12
C ASN A 457 1.05 9.49 4.08
N PHE A 458 2.34 9.84 4.19
CA PHE A 458 3.39 9.35 3.30
C PHE A 458 3.60 7.83 3.47
N CYS A 459 3.69 7.36 4.72
CA CYS A 459 3.89 5.94 5.00
C CYS A 459 2.67 5.11 4.55
N GLU A 460 1.45 5.63 4.76
CA GLU A 460 0.23 4.96 4.30
C GLU A 460 0.14 4.87 2.77
N MET A 461 0.52 5.92 2.05
CA MET A 461 0.54 5.94 0.59
C MET A 461 1.36 4.77 0.02
N LEU A 462 2.50 4.42 0.63
CA LEU A 462 3.40 3.38 0.13
C LEU A 462 2.76 1.98 0.11
N SER A 463 1.60 1.79 0.74
CA SER A 463 0.75 0.60 0.55
C SER A 463 0.27 0.44 -0.90
N MET A 464 0.26 1.53 -1.68
CA MET A 464 -0.25 1.62 -3.04
C MET A 464 -1.70 1.13 -3.17
N ALA A 465 -2.51 1.28 -2.11
CA ALA A 465 -3.91 0.87 -2.10
C ALA A 465 -4.73 1.65 -3.15
N GLY A 466 -5.20 0.97 -4.21
CA GLY A 466 -5.98 1.56 -5.30
C GLY A 466 -6.34 0.54 -6.39
N LYS A 467 -7.39 0.80 -7.17
CA LYS A 467 -8.02 -0.15 -8.12
C LYS A 467 -7.38 -0.26 -9.51
N LEU A 468 -6.23 0.37 -9.74
CA LEU A 468 -5.62 0.44 -11.08
C LEU A 468 -4.16 0.03 -11.03
N ASP A 469 -3.92 -1.28 -10.96
CA ASP A 469 -2.69 -1.83 -11.50
C ASP A 469 -2.80 -1.69 -13.03
N PHE A 470 -2.09 -0.73 -13.62
CA PHE A 470 -2.01 -0.63 -15.07
C PHE A 470 -1.14 -1.79 -15.59
N PRO A 471 -1.71 -2.85 -16.21
CA PRO A 471 -0.96 -4.06 -16.55
C PRO A 471 -0.04 -3.85 -17.77
N GLN A 472 -0.08 -2.68 -18.40
CA GLN A 472 0.69 -2.36 -19.61
C GLN A 472 2.16 -1.97 -19.34
N LEU A 473 2.60 -1.92 -18.08
CA LEU A 473 4.02 -1.90 -17.73
C LEU A 473 4.50 -3.32 -17.40
N SER A 474 4.39 -4.21 -18.40
CA SER A 474 4.81 -5.61 -18.33
C SER A 474 6.28 -5.75 -17.90
N GLU A 475 6.60 -6.85 -17.20
CA GLU A 475 7.91 -7.25 -16.66
C GLU A 475 9.11 -7.18 -17.64
N VAL A 476 8.86 -7.00 -18.93
CA VAL A 476 9.89 -6.95 -19.97
C VAL A 476 10.56 -5.58 -20.09
N ASN A 477 9.91 -4.47 -19.66
CA ASN A 477 10.45 -3.10 -19.73
C ASN A 477 10.22 -2.29 -18.43
N ASN A 478 10.27 -2.93 -17.27
CA ASN A 478 9.76 -2.33 -16.03
C ASN A 478 10.71 -1.25 -15.48
N SER A 479 10.29 0.02 -15.48
CA SER A 479 10.94 1.10 -14.72
C SER A 479 10.81 0.92 -13.20
N GLY A 480 10.11 -0.14 -12.74
CA GLY A 480 9.91 -0.44 -11.33
C GLY A 480 8.95 0.53 -10.63
N VAL A 481 8.21 1.34 -11.39
CA VAL A 481 7.29 2.36 -10.87
C VAL A 481 5.89 1.77 -10.71
N ARG A 482 5.32 1.89 -9.51
CA ARG A 482 3.91 1.63 -9.24
C ARG A 482 3.14 2.93 -9.20
N VAL A 483 1.92 2.93 -9.72
CA VAL A 483 1.01 4.07 -9.67
C VAL A 483 -0.30 3.64 -9.04
N SER A 484 -0.83 4.44 -8.11
CA SER A 484 -2.16 4.26 -7.54
C SER A 484 -2.96 5.55 -7.66
N VAL A 485 -4.27 5.42 -7.79
CA VAL A 485 -5.19 6.55 -7.87
C VAL A 485 -6.25 6.40 -6.79
N ARG A 486 -6.47 7.46 -6.03
CA ARG A 486 -7.54 7.54 -5.04
C ARG A 486 -8.27 8.86 -5.12
N ASN A 487 -9.57 8.84 -4.81
CA ASN A 487 -10.34 10.06 -4.63
C ASN A 487 -10.31 10.44 -3.15
N SER A 488 -9.82 11.63 -2.84
CA SER A 488 -9.72 12.15 -1.48
C SER A 488 -10.87 13.10 -1.17
N ILE A 489 -11.58 12.80 -0.10
CA ILE A 489 -12.59 13.66 0.54
C ILE A 489 -12.27 13.80 2.04
N GLU A 490 -11.09 13.33 2.46
CA GLU A 490 -10.70 13.25 3.86
C GLU A 490 -10.27 14.63 4.38
N VAL A 491 -10.62 14.91 5.65
CA VAL A 491 -10.24 16.16 6.31
C VAL A 491 -8.72 16.24 6.39
N GLY A 492 -8.17 17.37 5.92
CA GLY A 492 -6.74 17.63 5.97
C GLY A 492 -5.94 16.98 4.84
N GLN A 493 -6.59 16.38 3.84
CA GLN A 493 -6.00 16.15 2.53
C GLN A 493 -6.65 17.10 1.51
N PRO A 494 -5.97 17.40 0.38
CA PRO A 494 -6.61 18.11 -0.71
C PRO A 494 -7.82 17.31 -1.23
N CYS A 495 -8.95 17.99 -1.44
CA CYS A 495 -10.15 17.37 -1.99
C CYS A 495 -10.00 17.18 -3.51
N GLY A 496 -10.21 15.96 -3.99
CA GLY A 496 -10.14 15.62 -5.40
C GLY A 496 -9.38 14.34 -5.70
N LEU A 497 -9.01 14.17 -6.97
CA LEU A 497 -8.32 12.97 -7.44
C LEU A 497 -6.81 13.07 -7.18
N ILE A 498 -6.29 12.18 -6.35
CA ILE A 498 -4.86 12.07 -6.03
C ILE A 498 -4.27 10.89 -6.79
N VAL A 499 -3.19 11.16 -7.52
CA VAL A 499 -2.34 10.13 -8.13
C VAL A 499 -1.07 10.03 -7.30
N SER A 500 -0.75 8.82 -6.86
CA SER A 500 0.49 8.49 -6.17
C SER A 500 1.35 7.62 -7.05
N ALA A 501 2.65 7.88 -7.09
CA ALA A 501 3.61 6.99 -7.73
C ALA A 501 4.78 6.71 -6.80
N ALA A 502 5.26 5.47 -6.81
CA ALA A 502 6.38 5.05 -5.99
C ALA A 502 7.26 4.04 -6.73
N THR A 503 8.56 4.08 -6.47
CA THR A 503 9.52 3.10 -6.99
C THR A 503 10.64 2.86 -5.99
N SER A 504 11.32 1.72 -6.09
CA SER A 504 12.50 1.40 -5.28
C SER A 504 13.66 0.97 -6.16
N LEU A 505 14.87 1.40 -5.80
CA LEU A 505 16.11 1.06 -6.48
C LEU A 505 17.23 0.81 -5.47
N TRP A 506 18.26 0.08 -5.90
CA TRP A 506 19.50 -0.09 -5.16
C TRP A 506 20.57 0.88 -5.64
N LEU A 507 21.35 1.42 -4.71
CA LEU A 507 22.47 2.32 -4.95
C LEU A 507 23.75 1.74 -4.32
N PRO A 508 24.91 1.79 -4.98
CA PRO A 508 26.20 1.33 -4.47
C PRO A 508 26.83 2.34 -3.50
N LEU A 509 26.01 3.00 -2.70
CA LEU A 509 26.39 4.03 -1.74
C LEU A 509 25.81 3.68 -0.38
N SER A 510 26.54 4.03 0.68
CA SER A 510 26.05 3.80 2.03
C SER A 510 24.76 4.59 2.30
N PRO A 511 23.82 4.09 3.13
CA PRO A 511 22.62 4.82 3.50
C PRO A 511 22.89 6.23 4.03
N GLN A 512 23.96 6.40 4.81
CA GLN A 512 24.38 7.69 5.36
C GLN A 512 24.79 8.69 4.26
N THR A 513 25.52 8.23 3.25
CA THR A 513 25.93 9.06 2.11
C THR A 513 24.72 9.56 1.35
N VAL A 514 23.76 8.67 1.06
CA VAL A 514 22.52 9.02 0.35
C VAL A 514 21.67 9.97 1.20
N PHE A 515 21.55 9.74 2.51
CA PHE A 515 20.81 10.62 3.42
C PHE A 515 21.42 12.03 3.47
N ASN A 516 22.74 12.12 3.61
CA ASN A 516 23.44 13.40 3.65
C ASN A 516 23.28 14.16 2.32
N PHE A 517 23.26 13.46 1.18
CA PHE A 517 22.98 14.08 -0.13
C PHE A 517 21.61 14.75 -0.16
N PHE A 518 20.55 14.07 0.29
CA PHE A 518 19.19 14.63 0.31
C PHE A 518 19.00 15.74 1.34
N ARG A 519 19.71 15.67 2.47
CA ARG A 519 19.62 16.67 3.55
C ARG A 519 20.31 17.98 3.18
N ASP A 520 21.36 17.95 2.35
CA ASP A 520 22.09 19.16 1.96
C ASP A 520 21.24 20.04 1.03
N GLU A 521 20.95 21.26 1.49
CA GLU A 521 20.15 22.26 0.76
C GLU A 521 20.74 22.58 -0.62
N LYS A 522 22.07 22.52 -0.78
CA LYS A 522 22.75 22.84 -2.04
C LYS A 522 22.45 21.80 -3.11
N ASN A 523 22.30 20.54 -2.72
CA ASN A 523 22.04 19.43 -3.62
C ASN A 523 20.56 19.34 -4.00
N ARG A 524 19.67 20.06 -3.31
CA ARG A 524 18.22 20.04 -3.57
C ARG A 524 17.86 20.39 -5.01
N LEU A 525 18.62 21.30 -5.61
CA LEU A 525 18.52 21.71 -7.02
C LEU A 525 18.60 20.52 -7.99
N GLU A 526 19.34 19.48 -7.63
CA GLU A 526 19.60 18.34 -8.51
C GLU A 526 18.41 17.38 -8.58
N TRP A 527 17.63 17.25 -7.51
CA TRP A 527 16.58 16.24 -7.39
C TRP A 527 15.17 16.79 -7.16
N ASP A 528 14.99 17.97 -6.59
CA ASP A 528 13.65 18.46 -6.24
C ASP A 528 12.95 19.12 -7.44
N VAL A 529 11.91 18.46 -7.95
CA VAL A 529 11.13 19.02 -9.06
C VAL A 529 10.33 20.24 -8.61
N LEU A 530 9.90 20.31 -7.35
CA LEU A 530 9.05 21.38 -6.84
C LEU A 530 9.82 22.69 -6.65
N SER A 531 11.15 22.63 -6.57
CA SER A 531 12.00 23.82 -6.39
C SER A 531 12.24 24.60 -7.70
N ASN A 532 11.78 24.10 -8.87
CA ASN A 532 11.98 24.74 -10.18
C ASN A 532 13.44 25.14 -10.46
N SER A 533 14.42 24.37 -9.98
CA SER A 533 15.85 24.68 -10.05
C SER A 533 16.27 26.00 -9.38
N ASN A 534 15.48 26.49 -8.40
CA ASN A 534 15.83 27.63 -7.58
C ASN A 534 16.52 27.18 -6.29
N GLN A 535 17.47 28.00 -5.82
CA GLN A 535 18.05 27.81 -4.50
C GLN A 535 16.94 27.91 -3.44
N VAL A 536 17.09 27.17 -2.34
CA VAL A 536 16.16 27.19 -1.22
C VAL A 536 16.86 27.68 0.03
N ASN A 537 16.10 28.26 0.96
CA ASN A 537 16.58 28.65 2.28
C ASN A 537 15.70 28.03 3.36
N GLU A 538 16.30 27.36 4.35
CA GLU A 538 15.63 27.04 5.61
C GLU A 538 15.34 28.33 6.41
N ILE A 539 14.07 28.49 6.80
CA ILE A 539 13.56 29.66 7.53
C ILE A 539 13.01 29.31 8.92
N ALA A 540 12.88 28.02 9.23
CA ALA A 540 12.52 27.50 10.53
C ALA A 540 13.13 26.11 10.74
N HIS A 541 13.63 25.83 11.95
CA HIS A 541 14.20 24.54 12.34
C HIS A 541 13.67 24.08 13.71
N ILE A 542 13.09 22.87 13.79
CA ILE A 542 12.64 22.24 15.03
C ILE A 542 13.34 20.88 15.16
N SER A 543 14.19 20.73 16.16
CA SER A 543 14.77 19.42 16.49
C SER A 543 13.70 18.50 17.09
N ILE A 544 13.70 17.24 16.66
CA ILE A 544 12.74 16.21 17.12
C ILE A 544 13.41 14.99 17.76
N GLY A 545 14.73 15.05 17.94
CA GLY A 545 15.53 14.00 18.58
C GLY A 545 16.95 14.47 18.85
N ALA A 546 17.74 13.61 19.49
CA ALA A 546 19.13 13.93 19.85
C ALA A 546 20.06 14.01 18.63
N HIS A 547 19.77 13.21 17.59
CA HIS A 547 20.55 13.22 16.36
C HIS A 547 20.22 14.47 15.51
N PRO A 548 21.21 15.23 15.02
CA PRO A 548 20.96 16.48 14.28
C PRO A 548 20.25 16.30 12.93
N GLY A 549 20.24 15.06 12.40
CA GLY A 549 19.43 14.69 11.24
C GLY A 549 17.94 14.43 11.54
N ASN A 550 17.52 14.53 12.80
CA ASN A 550 16.13 14.37 13.21
C ASN A 550 15.53 15.76 13.44
N CYS A 551 14.98 16.36 12.39
CA CYS A 551 14.41 17.70 12.45
C CYS A 551 13.20 17.90 11.54
N ILE A 552 12.42 18.93 11.87
CA ILE A 552 11.40 19.52 11.01
C ILE A 552 11.92 20.88 10.55
N SER A 553 11.92 21.09 9.24
CA SER A 553 12.39 22.33 8.62
C SER A 553 11.27 22.97 7.80
N ILE A 554 11.19 24.30 7.81
CA ILE A 554 10.37 25.07 6.88
C ILE A 554 11.31 25.69 5.87
N ILE A 555 11.10 25.34 4.60
CA ILE A 555 12.00 25.68 3.50
C ILE A 555 11.26 26.59 2.53
N ARG A 556 11.87 27.73 2.21
CA ARG A 556 11.33 28.71 1.26
C ARG A 556 12.20 28.76 -0.01
N PRO A 557 11.63 28.58 -1.20
CA PRO A 557 12.33 28.84 -2.46
C PRO A 557 12.78 30.30 -2.56
N PHE A 558 13.96 30.54 -3.13
CA PHE A 558 14.57 31.88 -3.24
C PHE A 558 13.73 32.85 -4.08
N ILE A 559 13.12 32.34 -5.17
CA ILE A 559 12.13 33.08 -5.95
C ILE A 559 10.76 32.55 -5.53
N PRO A 560 9.91 33.37 -4.88
CA PRO A 560 8.54 32.96 -4.59
C PRO A 560 7.86 32.61 -5.91
N THR A 561 7.34 31.39 -6.01
CA THR A 561 6.43 31.05 -7.11
C THR A 561 5.19 31.94 -7.01
N GLU A 562 4.47 32.16 -8.12
CA GLU A 562 3.22 32.93 -8.14
C GLU A 562 2.18 32.43 -7.11
N ASN A 563 2.36 31.22 -6.57
CA ASN A 563 1.45 30.54 -5.65
C ASN A 563 1.76 30.74 -4.15
N ASN A 564 2.76 31.51 -3.74
CA ASN A 564 3.03 31.80 -2.30
C ASN A 564 3.10 30.53 -1.41
N MET A 565 3.78 29.48 -1.91
CA MET A 565 3.94 28.20 -1.23
C MET A 565 5.30 28.11 -0.54
N VAL A 566 5.36 27.36 0.56
CA VAL A 566 6.59 26.94 1.24
C VAL A 566 6.58 25.43 1.42
N MET A 567 7.73 24.82 1.73
CA MET A 567 7.83 23.39 1.96
C MET A 567 7.99 23.11 3.45
N LEU A 568 7.10 22.30 4.00
CA LEU A 568 7.32 21.65 5.30
C LEU A 568 8.08 20.35 5.04
N GLN A 569 9.19 20.14 5.75
CA GLN A 569 10.03 18.96 5.62
C GLN A 569 10.27 18.33 6.97
N GLU A 570 10.20 17.01 7.05
CA GLU A 570 10.68 16.22 8.18
C GLU A 570 11.78 15.28 7.69
N THR A 571 12.90 15.28 8.41
CA THR A 571 13.97 14.31 8.23
C THR A 571 14.11 13.48 9.49
N CYS A 572 14.34 12.18 9.34
CA CYS A 572 14.79 11.37 10.45
C CYS A 572 15.73 10.25 10.02
N ILE A 573 16.55 9.80 10.96
CA ILE A 573 17.56 8.76 10.81
C ILE A 573 17.70 8.00 12.12
N ASP A 574 17.84 6.68 12.00
CA ASP A 574 18.09 5.72 13.07
C ASP A 574 19.07 4.62 12.58
N SER A 575 19.23 3.55 13.36
CA SER A 575 20.15 2.44 13.02
C SER A 575 19.73 1.66 11.77
N LEU A 576 18.45 1.67 11.40
CA LEU A 576 17.89 0.84 10.34
C LEU A 576 17.71 1.60 9.03
N GLY A 577 17.58 2.92 9.09
CA GLY A 577 17.44 3.73 7.90
C GLY A 577 17.18 5.20 8.19
N SER A 578 16.74 5.88 7.15
CA SER A 578 16.39 7.29 7.22
C SER A 578 15.28 7.64 6.24
N MET A 579 14.65 8.78 6.48
CA MET A 579 13.62 9.32 5.62
C MET A 579 13.76 10.83 5.49
N LEU A 580 13.37 11.33 4.32
CA LEU A 580 13.14 12.74 4.06
C LEU A 580 11.77 12.87 3.42
N ILE A 581 10.83 13.48 4.15
CA ILE A 581 9.44 13.62 3.73
C ILE A 581 9.12 15.11 3.72
N TYR A 582 8.50 15.59 2.64
CA TYR A 582 8.19 17.00 2.47
C TYR A 582 6.86 17.19 1.76
N ALA A 583 6.22 18.32 2.01
CA ALA A 583 4.98 18.72 1.35
C ALA A 583 4.96 20.23 1.10
N PRO A 584 4.45 20.68 -0.06
CA PRO A 584 4.16 22.09 -0.26
C PRO A 584 2.93 22.50 0.57
N ILE A 585 3.02 23.63 1.26
CA ILE A 585 1.96 24.21 2.09
C ILE A 585 1.83 25.70 1.76
N ASP A 586 0.61 26.20 1.66
CA ASP A 586 0.36 27.62 1.46
C ASP A 586 0.73 28.43 2.72
N ILE A 587 1.28 29.63 2.51
CA ILE A 587 1.71 30.49 3.61
C ILE A 587 0.58 30.77 4.63
N PRO A 588 -0.69 31.05 4.22
CA PRO A 588 -1.79 31.25 5.17
C PRO A 588 -2.04 30.03 6.08
N ALA A 589 -2.14 28.81 5.52
CA ALA A 589 -2.36 27.60 6.29
C ALA A 589 -1.18 27.30 7.21
N LEU A 590 0.05 27.47 6.74
CA LEU A 590 1.22 27.36 7.62
C LEU A 590 1.18 28.39 8.74
N THR A 591 0.78 29.63 8.46
CA THR A 591 0.67 30.69 9.46
C THR A 591 -0.34 30.34 10.56
N MET A 592 -1.45 29.67 10.21
CA MET A 592 -2.39 29.13 11.20
C MET A 592 -1.71 28.11 12.13
N ALA A 593 -0.93 27.18 11.58
CA ALA A 593 -0.16 26.22 12.39
C ALA A 593 0.87 26.92 13.29
N ILE A 594 1.60 27.91 12.76
CA ILE A 594 2.59 28.69 13.53
C ILE A 594 1.94 29.48 14.67
N LYS A 595 0.71 29.95 14.49
CA LYS A 595 -0.08 30.61 15.55
C LYS A 595 -0.59 29.64 16.62
N GLY A 596 -0.46 28.33 16.41
CA GLY A 596 -0.88 27.32 17.37
C GLY A 596 -2.32 26.85 17.20
N GLU A 597 -2.95 27.20 16.07
CA GLU A 597 -4.28 26.68 15.70
C GLU A 597 -4.21 25.19 15.38
N ASN A 598 -5.36 24.52 15.39
CA ASN A 598 -5.43 23.08 15.15
C ASN A 598 -5.10 22.75 13.68
N PRO A 599 -4.02 21.98 13.42
CA PRO A 599 -3.57 21.72 12.05
C PRO A 599 -4.39 20.64 11.32
N ILE A 600 -5.40 20.02 11.94
CA ILE A 600 -6.18 18.91 11.34
C ILE A 600 -6.80 19.29 10.00
N THR A 601 -7.23 20.54 9.82
CA THR A 601 -7.90 21.02 8.60
C THR A 601 -6.94 21.40 7.48
N ILE A 602 -5.64 21.56 7.76
CA ILE A 602 -4.65 21.98 6.77
C ILE A 602 -4.46 20.86 5.74
N PRO A 603 -4.69 21.09 4.44
CA PRO A 603 -4.45 20.07 3.42
C PRO A 603 -2.95 19.80 3.29
N VAL A 604 -2.54 18.53 3.42
CA VAL A 604 -1.14 18.12 3.22
C VAL A 604 -1.05 16.92 2.31
N LEU A 605 -0.15 17.01 1.31
CA LEU A 605 0.07 15.98 0.32
C LEU A 605 1.58 15.68 0.21
N PRO A 606 2.07 14.66 0.95
CA PRO A 606 3.50 14.43 1.09
C PRO A 606 4.13 13.75 -0.12
N SER A 607 5.41 14.01 -0.28
CA SER A 607 6.35 13.34 -1.17
C SER A 607 7.67 13.11 -0.43
N GLY A 608 8.53 12.22 -0.92
CA GLY A 608 9.77 11.98 -0.21
C GLY A 608 10.49 10.69 -0.56
N PHE A 609 11.43 10.37 0.33
CA PHE A 609 12.43 9.33 0.18
C PHE A 609 12.52 8.49 1.44
N ILE A 610 12.65 7.18 1.27
CA ILE A 610 13.04 6.24 2.32
C ILE A 610 14.36 5.61 1.90
N ILE A 611 15.31 5.58 2.83
CA ILE A 611 16.65 5.06 2.61
C ILE A 611 16.90 4.00 3.67
N SER A 612 17.31 2.80 3.25
CA SER A 612 17.63 1.69 4.16
C SER A 612 18.89 0.98 3.68
N SER A 613 19.48 0.14 4.54
CA SER A 613 20.55 -0.76 4.11
C SER A 613 20.02 -1.79 3.11
N ASP A 614 20.90 -2.35 2.29
CA ASP A 614 20.55 -3.45 1.39
C ASP A 614 20.45 -4.82 2.08
N GLY A 615 20.66 -4.87 3.39
CA GLY A 615 20.56 -6.07 4.21
C GLY A 615 21.68 -7.09 3.99
N ARG A 616 22.72 -6.76 3.21
CA ARG A 616 23.85 -7.63 2.93
C ARG A 616 24.93 -7.44 3.99
N SER A 617 25.30 -8.53 4.65
CA SER A 617 26.46 -8.53 5.54
C SER A 617 27.75 -8.60 4.73
N ASP A 618 28.72 -7.74 5.02
CA ASP A 618 30.06 -7.76 4.44
C ASP A 618 30.82 -9.01 4.91
N HIS A 619 30.56 -10.16 4.28
CA HIS A 619 31.17 -11.44 4.63
C HIS A 619 32.68 -11.56 4.31
N ASN A 620 33.35 -10.49 3.89
CA ASN A 620 34.74 -10.51 3.41
C ASN A 620 35.77 -9.94 4.38
N THR A 621 35.63 -10.17 5.69
CA THR A 621 36.71 -9.95 6.67
C THR A 621 37.03 -11.20 7.49
N THR A 622 37.11 -12.37 6.84
CA THR A 622 37.76 -13.55 7.43
C THR A 622 39.17 -13.73 6.87
N THR A 623 40.10 -12.87 7.29
CA THR A 623 41.52 -13.27 7.38
C THR A 623 42.09 -12.84 8.73
N SER A 624 42.13 -13.80 9.65
CA SER A 624 43.04 -13.92 10.79
C SER A 624 43.45 -12.63 11.53
N ALA A 625 42.76 -12.31 12.62
CA ALA A 625 43.37 -11.53 13.70
C ALA A 625 42.94 -12.10 15.07
N THR A 626 43.94 -12.64 15.76
CA THR A 626 43.95 -13.09 17.17
C THR A 626 43.35 -12.04 18.13
N PRO A 627 42.68 -12.46 19.22
CA PRO A 627 42.07 -11.53 20.17
C PRO A 627 43.12 -10.98 21.13
N GLY A 628 43.25 -9.65 21.19
CA GLY A 628 44.08 -8.99 22.19
C GLY A 628 44.02 -7.47 22.13
N SER A 629 43.55 -6.88 23.24
CA SER A 629 43.70 -5.48 23.66
C SER A 629 42.69 -4.44 23.16
N SER A 630 41.84 -4.02 24.10
CA SER A 630 41.25 -2.69 24.26
C SER A 630 42.25 -1.55 24.05
N VAL A 631 41.82 -0.41 23.48
CA VAL A 631 41.96 0.97 24.01
C VAL A 631 41.15 1.94 23.13
N SER A 632 40.65 2.99 23.78
CA SER A 632 39.78 4.09 23.36
C SER A 632 40.36 5.15 22.41
N SER A 633 39.42 5.94 21.86
CA SER A 633 39.44 7.40 21.55
C SER A 633 40.12 7.96 20.27
N SER A 634 39.25 8.60 19.46
CA SER A 634 39.33 9.96 18.89
C SER A 634 40.32 10.32 17.75
N SER A 635 39.70 10.88 16.69
CA SER A 635 40.14 11.95 15.77
C SER A 635 40.91 11.62 14.46
N ASN A 636 40.26 12.05 13.36
CA ASN A 636 40.74 12.51 12.05
C ASN A 636 42.09 12.02 11.50
N ASN A 637 42.04 11.29 10.39
CA ASN A 637 42.84 11.63 9.22
C ASN A 637 42.26 11.06 7.92
N VAL A 638 42.18 11.93 6.91
CA VAL A 638 41.90 11.62 5.51
C VAL A 638 43.16 11.03 4.89
N ILE A 639 43.14 9.76 4.47
CA ILE A 639 44.00 9.24 3.40
C ILE A 639 43.17 8.26 2.53
N ALA A 640 43.18 8.55 1.23
CA ALA A 640 42.57 7.78 0.17
C ALA A 640 43.17 6.38 0.02
N GLY A 641 42.34 5.42 -0.43
CA GLY A 641 42.81 4.20 -1.08
C GLY A 641 42.79 2.94 -0.22
N LYS A 642 41.59 2.44 0.10
CA LYS A 642 41.27 1.01 0.18
C LYS A 642 39.76 0.86 0.06
N SER A 643 39.31 0.27 -1.04
CA SER A 643 37.91 -0.09 -1.27
C SER A 643 37.49 -1.16 -0.26
N SER A 644 37.06 -0.74 0.93
CA SER A 644 36.05 -1.47 1.67
C SER A 644 34.84 -1.54 0.76
N SER A 645 34.37 -2.74 0.39
CA SER A 645 33.10 -2.90 -0.32
C SER A 645 32.03 -2.19 0.49
N SER A 646 31.64 -0.98 0.10
CA SER A 646 30.63 -0.22 0.83
C SER A 646 29.30 -0.93 0.64
N SER A 647 28.70 -1.41 1.73
CA SER A 647 27.31 -1.86 1.77
C SER A 647 26.42 -0.90 0.97
N GLY A 648 25.61 -1.42 0.04
CA GLY A 648 24.71 -0.60 -0.75
C GLY A 648 23.51 -0.12 0.07
N SER A 649 22.70 0.73 -0.55
CA SER A 649 21.47 1.25 0.03
C SER A 649 20.29 1.00 -0.88
N LEU A 650 19.12 0.84 -0.27
CA LEU A 650 17.83 0.79 -0.95
C LEU A 650 17.15 2.15 -0.79
N LEU A 651 16.84 2.77 -1.91
CA LEU A 651 16.13 4.04 -2.00
C LEU A 651 14.73 3.79 -2.52
N THR A 652 13.71 4.14 -1.73
CA THR A 652 12.32 4.27 -2.21
C THR A 652 12.02 5.73 -2.44
N VAL A 653 11.54 6.06 -3.64
CA VAL A 653 11.07 7.39 -4.02
C VAL A 653 9.56 7.34 -4.17
N ALA A 654 8.83 8.32 -3.63
CA ALA A 654 7.40 8.41 -3.84
C ALA A 654 6.87 9.85 -3.89
N PHE A 655 5.90 10.06 -4.78
CA PHE A 655 5.27 11.35 -5.05
C PHE A 655 3.75 11.23 -5.02
N GLN A 656 3.10 12.29 -4.55
CA GLN A 656 1.65 12.48 -4.66
C GLN A 656 1.32 13.78 -5.37
N ILE A 657 0.36 13.72 -6.29
CA ILE A 657 -0.11 14.88 -7.05
C ILE A 657 -1.63 14.91 -7.06
N LEU A 658 -2.19 16.10 -6.83
CA LEU A 658 -3.61 16.37 -7.03
C LEU A 658 -3.84 16.68 -8.52
N VAL A 659 -4.64 15.86 -9.20
CA VAL A 659 -4.87 15.95 -10.66
C VAL A 659 -6.16 16.68 -11.01
N SER A 660 -7.21 16.51 -10.22
CA SER A 660 -8.53 17.07 -10.52
C SER A 660 -9.21 17.58 -9.26
N SER A 661 -9.70 18.82 -9.31
CA SER A 661 -10.59 19.41 -8.28
C SER A 661 -12.00 18.79 -8.38
N PRO A 662 -12.79 18.71 -7.29
CA PRO A 662 -14.10 18.04 -7.22
C PRO A 662 -15.12 18.34 -8.34
N ASN A 663 -14.93 19.42 -9.12
CA ASN A 663 -15.83 19.84 -10.20
C ASN A 663 -15.39 19.41 -11.62
N ALA A 664 -14.21 18.81 -11.79
CA ALA A 664 -13.75 18.27 -13.07
C ALA A 664 -14.30 16.85 -13.29
N SER A 665 -14.52 16.45 -14.56
CA SER A 665 -15.08 15.14 -14.89
C SER A 665 -14.31 14.00 -14.21
N LYS A 666 -15.03 13.01 -13.65
CA LYS A 666 -14.48 11.84 -12.94
C LYS A 666 -13.63 10.91 -13.82
N GLN A 667 -13.33 11.30 -15.05
CA GLN A 667 -12.60 10.48 -15.99
C GLN A 667 -11.11 10.72 -15.76
N LEU A 668 -10.45 9.70 -15.20
CA LEU A 668 -9.00 9.62 -15.13
C LEU A 668 -8.42 9.85 -16.53
N ASN A 669 -7.67 10.93 -16.70
CA ASN A 669 -6.90 11.13 -17.91
C ASN A 669 -5.64 10.25 -17.83
N MET A 670 -5.49 9.30 -18.76
CA MET A 670 -4.28 8.47 -18.87
C MET A 670 -3.01 9.34 -19.00
N GLU A 671 -3.14 10.54 -19.55
CA GLU A 671 -2.08 11.56 -19.62
C GLU A 671 -1.57 11.96 -18.23
N SER A 672 -2.43 12.04 -17.22
CA SER A 672 -2.02 12.40 -15.85
C SER A 672 -1.22 11.29 -15.21
N VAL A 673 -1.59 10.03 -15.43
CA VAL A 673 -0.81 8.86 -15.01
C VAL A 673 0.55 8.83 -15.71
N ALA A 674 0.59 9.08 -17.02
CA ALA A 674 1.82 9.15 -17.80
C ALA A 674 2.74 10.29 -17.32
N THR A 675 2.17 11.44 -16.95
CA THR A 675 2.90 12.59 -16.42
C THR A 675 3.58 12.26 -15.09
N VAL A 676 2.85 11.63 -14.15
CA VAL A 676 3.42 11.24 -12.85
C VAL A 676 4.49 10.15 -13.02
N ASN A 677 4.27 9.18 -13.91
CA ASN A 677 5.28 8.16 -14.20
C ASN A 677 6.56 8.77 -14.81
N THR A 678 6.42 9.75 -15.69
CA THR A 678 7.55 10.48 -16.28
C THR A 678 8.28 11.30 -15.23
N LEU A 679 7.54 11.96 -14.32
CA LEU A 679 8.08 12.76 -13.23
C LEU A 679 8.96 11.94 -12.30
N ILE A 680 8.47 10.79 -11.82
CA ILE A 680 9.22 9.94 -10.92
C ILE A 680 10.42 9.31 -11.62
N SER A 681 10.26 8.86 -12.86
CA SER A 681 11.36 8.28 -13.66
C SER A 681 12.46 9.31 -13.91
N SER A 682 12.10 10.52 -14.32
CA SER A 682 13.05 11.64 -14.51
C SER A 682 13.77 12.00 -13.20
N THR A 683 13.05 12.01 -12.09
CA THR A 683 13.65 12.31 -10.78
C THR A 683 14.63 11.23 -10.34
N VAL A 684 14.30 9.95 -10.53
CA VAL A 684 15.24 8.84 -10.28
C VAL A 684 16.49 8.98 -11.15
N GLN A 685 16.34 9.31 -12.43
CA GLN A 685 17.49 9.49 -13.32
C GLN A 685 18.37 10.68 -12.90
N ARG A 686 17.77 11.81 -12.48
CA ARG A 686 18.52 12.93 -11.93
C ARG A 686 19.26 12.58 -10.65
N ILE A 687 18.63 11.84 -9.73
CA ILE A 687 19.27 11.36 -8.51
C ILE A 687 20.44 10.42 -8.84
N LYS A 688 20.26 9.48 -9.77
CA LYS A 688 21.35 8.60 -10.23
C LYS A 688 22.50 9.43 -10.82
N ALA A 689 22.20 10.42 -11.67
CA ALA A 689 23.23 11.27 -12.27
C ALA A 689 23.99 12.09 -11.21
N ALA A 690 23.28 12.74 -10.29
CA ALA A 690 23.82 13.49 -9.16
C ALA A 690 24.75 12.66 -8.28
N LEU A 691 24.37 11.41 -8.02
CA LEU A 691 25.13 10.46 -7.22
C LEU A 691 26.19 9.69 -8.02
N ASN A 692 26.44 10.05 -9.29
CA ASN A 692 27.36 9.34 -10.20
C ASN A 692 27.06 7.83 -10.35
N CYS A 693 25.78 7.49 -10.34
CA CYS A 693 25.22 6.15 -10.34
C CYS A 693 24.44 5.83 -11.64
N SER A 694 24.71 6.57 -12.72
CA SER A 694 23.94 6.52 -13.98
C SER A 694 24.02 5.18 -14.73
N ASN A 695 25.01 4.34 -14.45
CA ASN A 695 25.26 3.07 -15.15
C ASN A 695 24.54 1.86 -14.53
N LEU A 696 23.64 2.08 -13.56
CA LEU A 696 22.91 1.02 -12.85
C LEU A 696 21.50 0.92 -13.40
N ASP A 697 21.29 0.03 -14.37
CA ASP A 697 19.96 -0.37 -14.84
C ASP A 697 19.59 -1.76 -14.33
#